data_AF-A0A2D9Y2R0-F1
#
_entry.id   AF-A0A2D9Y2R0-F1
#
_cell.length_a   1.000
_cell.length_b   1.000
_cell.length_c   1.000
_cell.angle_alpha   90.00
_cell.angle_beta   90.00
_cell.angle_gamma   90.00
#
_symmetry.space_group_name_H-M   'P 1'
#
loop_
_entity.id
_entity.type
_entity.pdbx_description
1 polymer ?
#
loop_
_entity_poly.entity_id
_entity_poly.type
_entity_poly.pdbx_seq_one_letter_code
_entity_poly.pdbx_strand_id
1 'polypeptide(L)'
;MKYKITTFLLCLLSMLNMYAQLDSPPGFVYTEGKQFMLDGRPFYFSGANVYDFFTYGSSSGDIETQFMDKDRIDEHMRRLYLNGIRVIRIWGFSHEDWHGFEPQKGVYSEAQFSLFDYVVKSAEANGLKLIIALENYWNDYGGIKDRLKWEGIDVEGAGTHDQGQFFTNASAVQGYKDYVEYFLTRVNHYDGVEYRNDPTILAWELMNEPRYQGFGDDLTSDTLRAWVDDMGEFIKSLDSNHLLSTGLEAHGTKYGFGGDEGNDFIKIHQSPYIDFASAHPYIRESWSNFTLEETLKLVCQWADESHQILKKPLYIGEFNVEIQERYEWWEEMYGFIEEKKIGASAFWWFPDNNTPRDKFGVFEGDVELAIYKEHAYKMEDMSGGETIYLSLVSPKSGDKYVSGSEVHIEANLINETNAVQKVEFYADGVLLGEDTIAPFELDVDNLPDGEYLITSVATGKNGIIKTSSPRKIQIGGEGILELLYKDASEAVVSNIIKPHFILKNNSSTDVAYEDLSIRYWFDTEDDIALNFFTDYVVLGANKLNGKFVAIDEDSKYLEITFDSSAGLLGSFENSGRMETKIANSNWSDMDQSNDYSFNPTNKDFATSTVVGLYLKGKLISGIEPDGSSNIPPVAILEASIVSGDAPLLIDFDGSSSTDADGDALTYLWDFGNGDTTEEALATYEFVQPGSYEVTLTVHDGRASATAATTITVNATEVIADFIVDKTQGVAPLTINFDASSSYNPAPGLLTYDWDFGDGTIAEGEQVAHAYMSSGVFIAMLTVTNYEGKSDTKSVDITVTEEPSGELILQYRNGGSNPSDNMINPHIQIINQGSTAVAYNDLSVRYWFTSEENSNLNFWCDWAQFGSGFVNGTFGQQNGMDYLEITFVSGAGAIASGQNSGPIQGRFAKANWSNFDETNDYSFNAKLTTYAVHQDITLYQNGNLIFGQEPSQSNGFSSAEQFYLFPNPANKYVNVEKTTGLKDFTVKVIDIYGNVVSDSASNHVDVSLLNSGMYIVEIKDLKTNTKIQKHLVINK
;
A
#
# COMPACT_ATOMS: atom_id res chain seq x y z
N MET A 1 51.08 -32.55 15.17
CA MET A 1 50.51 -31.99 16.43
C MET A 1 50.18 -30.51 16.32
N LYS A 2 51.08 -29.64 15.81
CA LYS A 2 50.79 -28.21 15.61
C LYS A 2 49.55 -27.92 14.73
N TYR A 3 49.39 -28.58 13.59
CA TYR A 3 48.23 -28.37 12.70
C TYR A 3 46.87 -28.75 13.32
N LYS A 4 46.79 -29.82 14.12
CA LYS A 4 45.54 -30.21 14.80
C LYS A 4 45.18 -29.26 15.96
N ILE A 5 46.17 -28.63 16.59
CA ILE A 5 45.95 -27.65 17.65
C ILE A 5 45.49 -26.32 17.06
N THR A 6 46.01 -25.92 15.89
CA THR A 6 45.57 -24.68 15.21
C THR A 6 44.14 -24.79 14.69
N THR A 7 43.75 -25.92 14.09
CA THR A 7 42.36 -26.14 13.65
C THR A 7 41.39 -26.27 14.82
N PHE A 8 41.81 -26.91 15.93
CA PHE A 8 40.98 -26.99 17.13
C PHE A 8 40.85 -25.65 17.85
N LEU A 9 41.90 -24.80 17.87
CA LEU A 9 41.80 -23.43 18.38
C LEU A 9 40.96 -22.52 17.48
N LEU A 10 41.03 -22.67 16.15
CA LEU A 10 40.15 -21.91 15.24
C LEU A 10 38.69 -22.34 15.37
N CYS A 11 38.42 -23.63 15.56
CA CYS A 11 37.07 -24.12 15.87
C CYS A 11 36.60 -23.70 17.28
N LEU A 12 37.51 -23.60 18.26
CA LEU A 12 37.17 -23.06 19.58
C LEU A 12 36.94 -21.54 19.54
N LEU A 13 37.70 -20.78 18.74
CA LEU A 13 37.47 -19.34 18.55
C LEU A 13 36.19 -19.07 17.73
N SER A 14 35.85 -19.92 16.76
CA SER A 14 34.56 -19.81 16.06
C SER A 14 33.39 -20.25 16.92
N MET A 15 33.57 -21.22 17.83
CA MET A 15 32.56 -21.57 18.83
C MET A 15 32.47 -20.52 19.94
N LEU A 16 33.57 -19.90 20.38
CA LEU A 16 33.53 -18.80 21.35
C LEU A 16 32.94 -17.50 20.76
N ASN A 17 33.12 -17.22 19.46
CA ASN A 17 32.42 -16.13 18.78
C ASN A 17 30.92 -16.41 18.57
N MET A 18 30.50 -17.68 18.43
CA MET A 18 29.07 -18.04 18.44
C MET A 18 28.42 -17.90 19.83
N TYR A 19 29.21 -17.91 20.91
CA TYR A 19 28.72 -17.75 22.28
C TYR A 19 28.82 -16.31 22.81
N ALA A 20 29.31 -15.35 22.02
CA ALA A 20 29.46 -13.96 22.40
C ALA A 20 28.42 -13.02 21.75
N GLN A 21 27.36 -13.56 21.13
CA GLN A 21 26.43 -12.80 20.29
C GLN A 21 24.95 -12.93 20.69
N LEU A 22 24.64 -13.09 21.97
CA LEU A 22 23.26 -13.02 22.49
C LEU A 22 23.27 -12.43 23.91
N ASP A 23 23.48 -11.11 24.04
CA ASP A 23 23.19 -10.41 25.30
C ASP A 23 21.71 -9.95 25.38
N SER A 24 20.97 -9.96 24.26
CA SER A 24 19.53 -9.64 24.22
C SER A 24 18.66 -10.91 24.07
N PRO A 25 17.52 -11.02 24.79
CA PRO A 25 16.58 -12.12 24.58
C PRO A 25 15.97 -12.11 23.15
N PRO A 26 15.57 -13.27 22.60
CA PRO A 26 14.97 -13.34 21.26
C PRO A 26 13.76 -12.41 21.12
N GLY A 27 13.65 -11.74 19.97
CA GLY A 27 12.56 -10.82 19.65
C GLY A 27 12.70 -9.40 20.19
N PHE A 28 13.62 -9.15 21.15
CA PHE A 28 13.91 -7.80 21.63
C PHE A 28 14.92 -7.08 20.74
N VAL A 29 14.61 -5.84 20.39
CA VAL A 29 15.53 -4.96 19.67
C VAL A 29 16.60 -4.47 20.64
N TYR A 30 17.85 -4.49 20.20
CA TYR A 30 18.99 -3.98 20.95
C TYR A 30 19.87 -3.08 20.08
N THR A 31 20.93 -2.49 20.62
CA THR A 31 21.88 -1.68 19.84
C THR A 31 23.29 -2.29 19.84
N GLU A 32 23.97 -2.19 18.70
CA GLU A 32 25.40 -2.50 18.57
C GLU A 32 26.12 -1.27 18.01
N GLY A 33 26.62 -0.43 18.92
CA GLY A 33 27.16 0.88 18.57
C GLY A 33 26.09 1.73 17.89
N LYS A 34 26.31 2.07 16.62
CA LYS A 34 25.42 2.96 15.87
C LYS A 34 24.24 2.28 15.18
N GLN A 35 24.06 0.98 15.37
CA GLN A 35 23.08 0.19 14.63
C GLN A 35 22.05 -0.45 15.57
N PHE A 36 20.77 -0.34 15.22
CA PHE A 36 19.73 -1.17 15.82
C PHE A 36 19.87 -2.61 15.32
N MET A 37 19.64 -3.57 16.20
CA MET A 37 19.79 -4.99 15.95
C MET A 37 18.56 -5.76 16.43
N LEU A 38 18.16 -6.77 15.67
CA LEU A 38 17.10 -7.71 16.03
C LEU A 38 17.54 -9.12 15.65
N ASP A 39 17.51 -10.05 16.61
CA ASP A 39 17.86 -11.46 16.42
C ASP A 39 19.21 -11.67 15.69
N GLY A 40 20.21 -10.84 16.02
CA GLY A 40 21.57 -10.93 15.48
C GLY A 40 21.78 -10.27 14.12
N ARG A 41 20.77 -9.57 13.57
CA ARG A 41 20.85 -8.85 12.29
C ARG A 41 20.64 -7.36 12.47
N PRO A 42 21.19 -6.50 11.59
CA PRO A 42 20.80 -5.10 11.51
C PRO A 42 19.29 -4.97 11.38
N PHE A 43 18.71 -4.02 12.08
CA PHE A 43 17.29 -3.71 12.07
C PHE A 43 17.09 -2.24 11.71
N TYR A 44 17.06 -1.96 10.42
CA TYR A 44 16.62 -0.68 9.88
C TYR A 44 15.09 -0.71 9.76
N PHE A 45 14.43 0.34 10.21
CA PHE A 45 12.97 0.40 10.12
C PHE A 45 12.46 1.77 9.70
N SER A 46 11.38 1.74 8.93
CA SER A 46 10.49 2.88 8.76
C SER A 46 9.25 2.66 9.62
N GLY A 47 8.78 3.74 10.23
CA GLY A 47 7.63 3.75 11.11
C GLY A 47 6.66 4.88 10.79
N ALA A 48 5.66 5.01 11.64
CA ALA A 48 4.71 6.12 11.63
C ALA A 48 4.28 6.45 13.07
N ASN A 49 3.86 7.68 13.29
CA ASN A 49 3.19 8.06 14.54
C ASN A 49 1.69 7.72 14.43
N VAL A 50 1.15 7.10 15.47
CA VAL A 50 -0.28 6.83 15.65
C VAL A 50 -0.59 7.05 17.13
N TYR A 51 -0.47 8.30 17.55
CA TYR A 51 -0.42 8.64 18.96
C TYR A 51 -1.70 8.26 19.74
N ASP A 52 -2.83 8.17 19.05
CA ASP A 52 -4.18 8.21 19.63
C ASP A 52 -4.88 6.84 19.77
N PHE A 53 -4.20 5.71 19.54
CA PHE A 53 -4.80 4.37 19.68
C PHE A 53 -5.54 4.17 21.01
N PHE A 54 -5.05 4.80 22.07
CA PHE A 54 -5.62 4.73 23.41
C PHE A 54 -7.03 5.36 23.52
N THR A 55 -7.50 6.07 22.49
CA THR A 55 -8.80 6.75 22.43
C THR A 55 -9.88 5.95 21.71
N TYR A 56 -9.58 4.74 21.23
CA TYR A 56 -10.49 4.01 20.33
C TYR A 56 -11.57 3.27 21.11
N GLY A 57 -12.70 3.97 21.29
CA GLY A 57 -13.92 3.43 21.87
C GLY A 57 -14.76 4.52 22.52
N SER A 58 -15.62 4.14 23.46
CA SER A 58 -16.45 5.08 24.22
C SER A 58 -15.73 5.53 25.49
N SER A 59 -16.02 6.74 25.98
CA SER A 59 -15.47 7.26 27.24
C SER A 59 -16.00 6.56 28.51
N SER A 60 -16.98 5.66 28.38
CA SER A 60 -17.57 4.89 29.47
C SER A 60 -18.31 3.66 28.93
N GLY A 61 -18.57 2.68 29.80
CA GLY A 61 -19.31 1.47 29.44
C GLY A 61 -18.61 0.21 29.89
N ASP A 62 -19.09 -0.93 29.38
CA ASP A 62 -18.38 -2.20 29.52
C ASP A 62 -17.01 -2.13 28.83
N ILE A 63 -15.95 -2.58 29.52
CA ILE A 63 -14.56 -2.42 29.06
C ILE A 63 -14.35 -3.08 27.70
N GLU A 64 -14.86 -4.30 27.54
CA GLU A 64 -14.57 -5.17 26.39
C GLU A 64 -15.42 -4.88 25.15
N THR A 65 -16.59 -4.27 25.35
CA THR A 65 -17.59 -4.12 24.27
C THR A 65 -18.02 -2.68 23.99
N GLN A 66 -17.63 -1.72 24.82
CA GLN A 66 -18.04 -0.32 24.67
C GLN A 66 -16.88 0.66 24.86
N PHE A 67 -16.13 0.52 25.96
CA PHE A 67 -15.02 1.42 26.26
C PHE A 67 -13.88 1.29 25.24
N MET A 68 -13.68 0.08 24.73
CA MET A 68 -12.72 -0.25 23.70
C MET A 68 -13.43 -0.70 22.42
N ASP A 69 -12.97 -0.19 21.29
CA ASP A 69 -13.39 -0.59 19.95
C ASP A 69 -12.29 -1.46 19.31
N LYS A 70 -12.37 -2.76 19.57
CA LYS A 70 -11.37 -3.74 19.11
C LYS A 70 -11.29 -3.84 17.60
N ASP A 71 -12.43 -3.82 16.93
CA ASP A 71 -12.51 -3.91 15.47
C ASP A 71 -11.81 -2.71 14.83
N ARG A 72 -11.99 -1.50 15.38
CA ARG A 72 -11.29 -0.30 14.92
C ARG A 72 -9.78 -0.36 15.16
N ILE A 73 -9.34 -0.87 16.32
CA ILE A 73 -7.92 -1.07 16.63
C ILE A 73 -7.30 -2.06 15.64
N ASP A 74 -7.90 -3.24 15.48
CA ASP A 74 -7.38 -4.31 14.61
C ASP A 74 -7.35 -3.89 13.14
N GLU A 75 -8.39 -3.19 12.68
CA GLU A 75 -8.44 -2.69 11.31
C GLU A 75 -7.37 -1.63 11.06
N HIS A 76 -7.13 -0.72 12.01
CA HIS A 76 -6.07 0.27 11.86
C HIS A 76 -4.68 -0.38 11.90
N MET A 77 -4.42 -1.34 12.79
CA MET A 77 -3.16 -2.12 12.83
C MET A 77 -2.91 -2.85 11.50
N ARG A 78 -3.95 -3.48 10.93
CA ARG A 78 -3.87 -4.15 9.63
C ARG A 78 -3.53 -3.17 8.51
N ARG A 79 -4.16 -1.98 8.48
CA ARG A 79 -3.87 -0.93 7.50
C ARG A 79 -2.42 -0.45 7.60
N LEU A 80 -1.90 -0.26 8.81
CA LEU A 80 -0.50 0.12 9.03
C LEU A 80 0.44 -0.93 8.42
N TYR A 81 0.23 -2.21 8.75
CA TYR A 81 1.05 -3.31 8.24
C TYR A 81 1.04 -3.41 6.70
N LEU A 82 -0.14 -3.33 6.08
CA LEU A 82 -0.31 -3.39 4.63
C LEU A 82 0.29 -2.18 3.90
N ASN A 83 0.48 -1.07 4.59
CA ASN A 83 1.16 0.10 4.07
C ASN A 83 2.67 0.11 4.34
N GLY A 84 3.24 -1.04 4.75
CA GLY A 84 4.69 -1.21 4.92
C GLY A 84 5.20 -0.75 6.28
N ILE A 85 4.33 -0.22 7.16
CA ILE A 85 4.73 0.21 8.50
C ILE A 85 5.03 -1.03 9.35
N ARG A 86 6.15 -1.00 10.08
CA ARG A 86 6.59 -2.10 10.96
C ARG A 86 6.78 -1.66 12.40
N VAL A 87 7.05 -0.37 12.62
CA VAL A 87 7.19 0.22 13.95
C VAL A 87 6.21 1.39 14.05
N ILE A 88 5.46 1.45 15.13
CA ILE A 88 4.58 2.59 15.41
C ILE A 88 4.96 3.27 16.70
N ARG A 89 4.93 4.60 16.69
CA ARG A 89 5.14 5.43 17.87
C ARG A 89 3.77 5.86 18.41
N ILE A 90 3.49 5.53 19.67
CA ILE A 90 2.17 5.68 20.31
C ILE A 90 2.28 6.28 21.72
N TRP A 91 1.25 7.00 22.18
CA TRP A 91 1.29 7.62 23.51
C TRP A 91 0.79 6.63 24.57
N GLY A 92 1.61 6.44 25.59
CA GLY A 92 1.28 5.68 26.79
C GLY A 92 0.98 6.60 27.97
N PHE A 93 0.28 7.72 27.75
CA PHE A 93 -0.14 8.66 28.80
C PHE A 93 -1.44 9.37 28.40
N SER A 94 -2.17 9.84 29.40
CA SER A 94 -3.28 10.79 29.30
C SER A 94 -3.77 11.10 30.72
N HIS A 95 -4.01 12.38 31.02
CA HIS A 95 -4.56 12.85 32.30
C HIS A 95 -6.01 13.33 32.18
N GLU A 96 -6.64 13.09 31.04
CA GLU A 96 -8.03 13.46 30.78
C GLU A 96 -9.00 12.63 31.63
N ASP A 97 -10.15 13.22 32.00
CA ASP A 97 -11.23 12.48 32.69
C ASP A 97 -11.87 11.39 31.79
N TRP A 98 -11.59 11.45 30.48
CA TRP A 98 -12.03 10.51 29.46
C TRP A 98 -10.78 9.91 28.79
N HIS A 99 -10.72 8.59 28.67
CA HIS A 99 -9.51 7.87 28.20
C HIS A 99 -8.18 8.26 28.90
N GLY A 100 -8.25 8.67 30.17
CA GLY A 100 -7.07 8.95 31.00
C GLY A 100 -6.43 7.68 31.55
N PHE A 101 -5.11 7.55 31.41
CA PHE A 101 -4.34 6.53 32.11
C PHE A 101 -4.20 6.88 33.59
N GLU A 102 -3.94 8.15 33.88
CA GLU A 102 -3.83 8.73 35.23
C GLU A 102 -4.68 10.02 35.31
N PRO A 103 -6.02 9.93 35.37
CA PRO A 103 -6.91 11.11 35.42
C PRO A 103 -6.72 11.96 36.69
N GLN A 104 -6.18 11.36 37.76
CA GLN A 104 -5.85 12.05 39.01
C GLN A 104 -4.56 11.47 39.57
N LYS A 105 -3.78 12.29 40.28
CA LYS A 105 -2.50 11.87 40.90
C LYS A 105 -2.61 10.53 41.62
N GLY A 106 -1.89 9.53 41.13
CA GLY A 106 -1.83 8.17 41.70
C GLY A 106 -3.09 7.34 41.53
N VAL A 107 -4.03 7.73 40.66
CA VAL A 107 -5.24 6.99 40.34
C VAL A 107 -5.15 6.49 38.90
N TYR A 108 -4.99 5.18 38.73
CA TYR A 108 -4.83 4.55 37.42
C TYR A 108 -6.13 3.90 36.94
N SER A 109 -6.50 4.12 35.69
CA SER A 109 -7.77 3.62 35.10
C SER A 109 -7.62 2.21 34.55
N GLU A 110 -8.21 1.21 35.20
CA GLU A 110 -8.18 -0.19 34.71
C GLU A 110 -8.79 -0.34 33.32
N ALA A 111 -9.87 0.41 33.03
CA ALA A 111 -10.49 0.39 31.71
C ALA A 111 -9.52 0.89 30.62
N GLN A 112 -8.76 1.94 30.92
CA GLN A 112 -7.78 2.49 29.99
C GLN A 112 -6.58 1.57 29.79
N PHE A 113 -6.05 0.99 30.87
CA PHE A 113 -4.97 0.00 30.76
C PHE A 113 -5.42 -1.29 30.08
N SER A 114 -6.68 -1.73 30.25
CA SER A 114 -7.23 -2.88 29.52
C SER A 114 -7.39 -2.61 28.02
N LEU A 115 -7.70 -1.36 27.63
CA LEU A 115 -7.69 -0.95 26.23
C LEU A 115 -6.26 -0.99 25.68
N PHE A 116 -5.30 -0.40 26.38
CA PHE A 116 -3.91 -0.39 25.94
C PHE A 116 -3.27 -1.78 25.89
N ASP A 117 -3.65 -2.69 26.80
CA ASP A 117 -3.28 -4.11 26.75
C ASP A 117 -3.69 -4.74 25.41
N TYR A 118 -4.87 -4.39 24.90
CA TYR A 118 -5.34 -4.87 23.58
C TYR A 118 -4.60 -4.22 22.43
N VAL A 119 -4.21 -2.95 22.54
CA VAL A 119 -3.37 -2.27 21.54
C VAL A 119 -2.03 -2.99 21.39
N VAL A 120 -1.38 -3.33 22.51
CA VAL A 120 -0.14 -4.15 22.51
C VAL A 120 -0.41 -5.51 21.88
N LYS A 121 -1.52 -6.17 22.24
CA LYS A 121 -1.87 -7.48 21.70
C LYS A 121 -2.13 -7.48 20.19
N SER A 122 -2.81 -6.45 19.70
CA SER A 122 -3.13 -6.29 18.28
C SER A 122 -1.87 -5.97 17.47
N ALA A 123 -0.95 -5.17 18.02
CA ALA A 123 0.36 -4.94 17.42
C ALA A 123 1.16 -6.25 17.27
N GLU A 124 1.20 -7.09 18.30
CA GLU A 124 1.83 -8.42 18.25
C GLU A 124 1.21 -9.28 17.14
N ALA A 125 -0.13 -9.37 17.11
CA ALA A 125 -0.87 -10.17 16.13
C ALA A 125 -0.62 -9.74 14.67
N ASN A 126 -0.29 -8.47 14.44
CA ASN A 126 0.05 -7.91 13.13
C ASN A 126 1.57 -7.84 12.88
N GLY A 127 2.41 -8.33 13.79
CA GLY A 127 3.87 -8.29 13.63
C GLY A 127 4.47 -6.88 13.67
N LEU A 128 3.80 -5.94 14.33
CA LEU A 128 4.27 -4.57 14.53
C LEU A 128 5.04 -4.45 15.84
N LYS A 129 5.97 -3.49 15.92
CA LYS A 129 6.64 -3.10 17.16
C LYS A 129 6.25 -1.70 17.63
N LEU A 130 6.33 -1.46 18.94
CA LEU A 130 5.87 -0.22 19.56
C LEU A 130 7.01 0.62 20.15
N ILE A 131 7.04 1.91 19.86
CA ILE A 131 7.78 2.91 20.63
C ILE A 131 6.76 3.70 21.45
N ILE A 132 6.90 3.69 22.78
CA ILE A 132 5.87 4.25 23.67
C ILE A 132 6.43 5.47 24.41
N ALA A 133 5.86 6.63 24.14
CA ALA A 133 6.13 7.84 24.92
C ALA A 133 5.36 7.79 26.25
N LEU A 134 6.08 7.93 27.37
CA LEU A 134 5.52 7.76 28.72
C LEU A 134 4.92 9.05 29.31
N GLU A 135 5.16 10.19 28.68
CA GLU A 135 4.61 11.49 29.10
C GLU A 135 4.66 12.52 27.95
N ASN A 136 3.98 13.66 28.07
CA ASN A 136 4.10 14.81 27.18
C ASN A 136 4.73 16.02 27.85
N TYR A 137 5.62 16.72 27.14
CA TYR A 137 5.98 18.09 27.51
C TYR A 137 4.81 19.05 27.27
N TRP A 138 4.08 18.85 26.17
CA TRP A 138 2.96 19.68 25.76
C TRP A 138 1.68 19.38 26.52
N ASN A 139 0.68 20.25 26.34
CA ASN A 139 -0.57 20.23 27.10
C ASN A 139 -1.59 19.22 26.59
N ASP A 140 -1.39 18.67 25.39
CA ASP A 140 -2.31 17.70 24.78
C ASP A 140 -2.35 16.42 25.62
N TYR A 141 -3.57 16.02 25.97
CA TYR A 141 -3.87 14.93 26.92
C TYR A 141 -3.27 15.14 28.31
N GLY A 142 -3.08 16.41 28.68
CA GLY A 142 -2.63 16.85 30.00
C GLY A 142 -1.15 17.18 30.04
N GLY A 143 -0.29 16.16 29.96
CA GLY A 143 1.17 16.27 30.04
C GLY A 143 1.68 16.72 31.41
N ILE A 144 2.95 17.13 31.46
CA ILE A 144 3.60 17.62 32.69
C ILE A 144 2.92 18.84 33.33
N LYS A 145 2.11 19.58 32.57
CA LYS A 145 1.26 20.66 33.09
C LYS A 145 0.34 20.13 34.19
N ASP A 146 -0.33 19.00 33.98
CA ASP A 146 -1.27 18.47 34.98
C ASP A 146 -0.54 17.84 36.18
N ARG A 147 0.64 17.25 35.96
CA ARG A 147 1.51 16.83 37.08
C ARG A 147 1.90 18.00 37.97
N LEU A 148 2.30 19.13 37.38
CA LEU A 148 2.59 20.36 38.12
C LEU A 148 1.36 20.92 38.84
N LYS A 149 0.20 20.88 38.17
CA LYS A 149 -1.09 21.30 38.75
C LYS A 149 -1.46 20.50 39.98
N TRP A 150 -1.19 19.20 40.01
CA TRP A 150 -1.39 18.36 41.20
C TRP A 150 -0.46 18.73 42.38
N GLU A 151 0.68 19.36 42.11
CA GLU A 151 1.56 19.95 43.12
C GLU A 151 1.17 21.39 43.51
N GLY A 152 0.06 21.91 42.98
CA GLY A 152 -0.40 23.27 43.20
C GLY A 152 0.38 24.33 42.41
N ILE A 153 1.08 23.92 41.35
CA ILE A 153 1.80 24.80 40.43
C ILE A 153 0.97 24.91 39.16
N ASP A 154 0.33 26.06 38.97
CA ASP A 154 -0.45 26.36 37.78
C ASP A 154 0.44 27.06 36.75
N VAL A 155 0.54 26.46 35.56
CA VAL A 155 1.29 26.98 34.42
C VAL A 155 0.36 27.33 33.24
N GLU A 156 -0.95 27.49 33.48
CA GLU A 156 -1.93 27.88 32.44
C GLU A 156 -1.66 29.31 31.90
N GLY A 157 -1.27 29.40 30.63
CA GLY A 157 -1.10 30.67 29.90
C GLY A 157 -0.53 30.49 28.49
N ALA A 158 -1.06 31.23 27.51
CA ALA A 158 -0.53 31.25 26.14
C ALA A 158 0.88 31.86 26.11
N GLY A 159 1.91 31.03 25.93
CA GLY A 159 3.28 31.46 25.63
C GLY A 159 4.27 31.52 26.81
N THR A 160 3.88 31.13 28.03
CA THR A 160 4.82 30.98 29.16
C THR A 160 5.23 29.52 29.28
N HIS A 161 6.45 29.19 28.85
CA HIS A 161 7.01 27.83 28.92
C HIS A 161 7.42 27.45 30.37
N ASP A 162 6.65 27.80 31.39
CA ASP A 162 7.06 27.60 32.80
C ASP A 162 6.99 26.12 33.24
N GLN A 163 6.62 25.21 32.32
CA GLN A 163 6.56 23.77 32.51
C GLN A 163 7.94 23.14 32.83
N GLY A 164 9.05 23.83 32.49
CA GLY A 164 10.41 23.42 32.87
C GLY A 164 10.59 23.21 34.39
N GLN A 165 9.71 23.76 35.23
CA GLN A 165 9.63 23.48 36.67
C GLN A 165 9.50 21.98 37.00
N PHE A 166 8.88 21.21 36.11
CA PHE A 166 8.69 19.78 36.29
C PHE A 166 10.02 19.08 36.59
N PHE A 167 11.07 19.37 35.84
CA PHE A 167 12.37 18.70 35.94
C PHE A 167 13.10 18.90 37.27
N THR A 168 12.69 19.89 38.07
CA THR A 168 13.29 20.18 39.39
C THR A 168 12.33 19.99 40.56
N ASN A 169 11.04 19.79 40.30
CA ASN A 169 10.04 19.54 41.33
C ASN A 169 10.07 18.06 41.75
N ALA A 170 10.68 17.78 42.90
CA ALA A 170 10.84 16.42 43.40
C ALA A 170 9.51 15.64 43.57
N SER A 171 8.40 16.32 43.89
CA SER A 171 7.10 15.66 44.07
C SER A 171 6.47 15.28 42.72
N ALA A 172 6.53 16.18 41.73
CA ALA A 172 6.05 15.91 40.38
C ALA A 172 6.89 14.82 39.69
N VAL A 173 8.22 14.86 39.82
CA VAL A 173 9.14 13.83 39.32
C VAL A 173 8.87 12.48 39.99
N GLN A 174 8.59 12.46 41.30
CA GLN A 174 8.21 11.22 41.97
C GLN A 174 6.89 10.67 41.43
N GLY A 175 5.89 11.52 41.17
CA GLY A 175 4.63 11.10 40.54
C GLY A 175 4.82 10.47 39.15
N TYR A 176 5.74 11.01 38.35
CA TYR A 176 6.15 10.38 37.08
C TYR A 176 6.79 9.01 37.30
N LYS A 177 7.71 8.88 38.26
CA LYS A 177 8.33 7.58 38.61
C LYS A 177 7.30 6.54 39.03
N ASP A 178 6.33 6.93 39.86
CA ASP A 178 5.26 6.06 40.33
C ASP A 178 4.39 5.58 39.14
N TYR A 179 4.05 6.48 38.20
CA TYR A 179 3.33 6.14 36.98
C TYR A 179 4.13 5.17 36.08
N VAL A 180 5.40 5.47 35.85
CA VAL A 180 6.28 4.64 35.01
C VAL A 180 6.47 3.24 35.61
N GLU A 181 6.65 3.13 36.93
CA GLU A 181 6.71 1.82 37.59
C GLU A 181 5.42 1.03 37.38
N TYR A 182 4.25 1.69 37.55
CA TYR A 182 2.96 1.06 37.30
C TYR A 182 2.81 0.60 35.84
N PHE A 183 3.19 1.45 34.87
CA PHE A 183 3.07 1.16 33.44
C PHE A 183 3.97 0.00 33.00
N LEU A 184 5.26 0.02 33.37
CA LEU A 184 6.22 -1.00 32.95
C LEU A 184 5.95 -2.36 33.61
N THR A 185 5.41 -2.36 34.83
CA THR A 185 5.07 -3.59 35.57
C THR A 185 3.63 -4.05 35.35
N ARG A 186 2.86 -3.37 34.49
CA ARG A 186 1.52 -3.81 34.05
C ARG A 186 1.61 -5.20 33.43
N VAL A 187 0.88 -6.14 34.02
CA VAL A 187 0.62 -7.46 33.42
C VAL A 187 -0.51 -7.30 32.42
N ASN A 188 -0.23 -7.51 31.14
CA ASN A 188 -1.22 -7.46 30.07
C ASN A 188 -2.36 -8.46 30.36
N HIS A 189 -3.60 -7.96 30.36
CA HIS A 189 -4.78 -8.76 30.67
C HIS A 189 -4.98 -9.98 29.75
N TYR A 190 -4.56 -9.90 28.48
CA TYR A 190 -4.90 -10.89 27.45
C TYR A 190 -3.96 -12.08 27.39
N ASP A 191 -2.68 -11.91 27.73
CA ASP A 191 -1.68 -12.97 27.66
C ASP A 191 -0.87 -13.15 28.94
N GLY A 192 -1.04 -12.26 29.92
CA GLY A 192 -0.37 -12.36 31.21
C GLY A 192 1.11 -11.97 31.17
N VAL A 193 1.57 -11.29 30.11
CA VAL A 193 2.95 -10.80 30.00
C VAL A 193 3.07 -9.41 30.62
N GLU A 194 4.06 -9.18 31.48
CA GLU A 194 4.38 -7.82 31.94
C GLU A 194 4.96 -7.00 30.79
N TYR A 195 4.58 -5.74 30.63
CA TYR A 195 5.05 -4.89 29.53
C TYR A 195 6.59 -4.83 29.42
N ARG A 196 7.32 -4.74 30.54
CA ARG A 196 8.79 -4.79 30.54
C ARG A 196 9.41 -6.11 30.04
N ASN A 197 8.59 -7.13 29.81
CA ASN A 197 8.98 -8.44 29.30
C ASN A 197 8.32 -8.76 27.94
N ASP A 198 7.63 -7.80 27.31
CA ASP A 198 6.93 -8.00 26.04
C ASP A 198 7.77 -7.54 24.84
N PRO A 199 8.31 -8.44 23.99
CA PRO A 199 9.15 -8.08 22.85
C PRO A 199 8.42 -7.32 21.73
N THR A 200 7.08 -7.18 21.81
CA THR A 200 6.30 -6.31 20.92
C THR A 200 6.67 -4.85 21.15
N ILE A 201 7.04 -4.48 22.37
CA ILE A 201 7.55 -3.16 22.67
C ILE A 201 9.02 -3.11 22.23
N LEU A 202 9.37 -2.10 21.44
CA LEU A 202 10.73 -1.84 20.96
C LEU A 202 11.48 -1.00 21.97
N ALA A 203 10.87 0.12 22.36
CA ALA A 203 11.49 1.11 23.22
C ALA A 203 10.48 1.88 24.05
N TRP A 204 10.97 2.33 25.20
CA TRP A 204 10.37 3.41 25.95
C TRP A 204 10.94 4.75 25.50
N GLU A 205 10.12 5.79 25.49
CA GLU A 205 10.57 7.18 25.44
C GLU A 205 10.21 7.88 26.74
N LEU A 206 11.19 8.59 27.30
CA LEU A 206 11.01 9.31 28.56
C LEU A 206 9.81 10.27 28.49
N MET A 207 9.72 11.05 27.41
CA MET A 207 8.70 12.06 27.22
C MET A 207 8.66 12.49 25.75
N ASN A 208 7.50 12.87 25.25
CA ASN A 208 7.40 13.58 23.99
C ASN A 208 7.93 15.01 24.12
N GLU A 209 8.97 15.34 23.37
CA GLU A 209 9.52 16.69 23.13
C GLU A 209 9.91 17.49 24.39
N PRO A 210 10.72 16.94 25.32
CA PRO A 210 11.07 17.65 26.55
C PRO A 210 11.93 18.90 26.26
N ARG A 211 11.53 20.04 26.85
CA ARG A 211 12.25 21.31 26.80
C ARG A 211 12.46 21.91 28.18
N TYR A 212 13.59 22.57 28.40
CA TYR A 212 13.82 23.46 29.54
C TYR A 212 13.80 24.92 29.07
N GLN A 213 12.62 25.38 28.68
CA GLN A 213 12.38 26.76 28.24
C GLN A 213 11.57 27.50 29.31
N GLY A 214 11.51 28.84 29.28
CA GLY A 214 10.58 29.67 30.08
C GLY A 214 10.86 29.77 31.59
N PHE A 215 11.45 28.76 32.21
CA PHE A 215 11.72 28.70 33.65
C PHE A 215 13.21 28.92 33.99
N GLY A 216 13.70 30.13 33.69
CA GLY A 216 15.10 30.54 33.85
C GLY A 216 16.02 29.82 32.86
N ASP A 217 16.64 30.54 31.92
CA ASP A 217 17.34 29.92 30.80
C ASP A 217 18.47 28.97 31.26
N ASP A 218 18.28 27.65 31.13
CA ASP A 218 19.34 26.66 31.23
C ASP A 218 19.99 26.46 29.86
N LEU A 219 20.78 27.46 29.46
CA LEU A 219 21.56 27.45 28.21
C LEU A 219 22.64 26.35 28.21
N THR A 220 22.84 25.65 29.33
CA THR A 220 23.82 24.57 29.45
C THR A 220 23.20 23.19 29.27
N SER A 221 21.87 23.04 29.31
CA SER A 221 21.17 21.75 29.33
C SER A 221 21.52 20.84 30.53
N ASP A 222 22.10 21.39 31.61
CA ASP A 222 22.52 20.59 32.78
C ASP A 222 21.33 20.00 33.55
N THR A 223 20.25 20.76 33.67
CA THR A 223 19.06 20.40 34.45
C THR A 223 18.29 19.29 33.76
N LEU A 224 18.00 19.46 32.46
CA LEU A 224 17.33 18.42 31.69
C LEU A 224 18.20 17.17 31.60
N ARG A 225 19.53 17.31 31.43
CA ARG A 225 20.44 16.16 31.44
C ARG A 225 20.42 15.40 32.77
N ALA A 226 20.40 16.09 33.89
CA ALA A 226 20.32 15.47 35.21
C ALA A 226 19.01 14.68 35.40
N TRP A 227 17.89 15.23 34.92
CA TRP A 227 16.61 14.53 34.94
C TRP A 227 16.61 13.30 34.02
N VAL A 228 17.16 13.41 32.81
CA VAL A 228 17.30 12.28 31.87
C VAL A 228 18.15 11.16 32.47
N ASP A 229 19.25 11.49 33.16
CA ASP A 229 20.08 10.48 33.84
C ASP A 229 19.33 9.80 34.99
N ASP A 230 18.59 10.56 35.82
CA ASP A 230 17.81 10.01 36.94
C ASP A 230 16.66 9.12 36.47
N MET A 231 15.90 9.54 35.44
CA MET A 231 14.80 8.74 34.91
C MET A 231 15.30 7.53 34.12
N GLY A 232 16.39 7.71 33.37
CA GLY A 232 17.02 6.63 32.62
C GLY A 232 17.55 5.52 33.54
N GLU A 233 18.24 5.89 34.63
CA GLU A 233 18.69 4.93 35.64
C GLU A 233 17.51 4.18 36.27
N PHE A 234 16.45 4.93 36.63
CA PHE A 234 15.25 4.36 37.23
C PHE A 234 14.57 3.35 36.31
N ILE A 235 14.28 3.72 35.05
CA ILE A 235 13.65 2.83 34.08
C ILE A 235 14.51 1.59 33.82
N LYS A 236 15.82 1.77 33.59
CA LYS A 236 16.74 0.64 33.37
C LYS A 236 16.89 -0.28 34.58
N SER A 237 16.60 0.21 35.79
CA SER A 237 16.55 -0.61 37.00
C SER A 237 15.29 -1.48 37.09
N LEU A 238 14.20 -1.08 36.44
CA LEU A 238 12.93 -1.81 36.36
C LEU A 238 12.87 -2.76 35.17
N ASP A 239 13.49 -2.36 34.06
CA ASP A 239 13.46 -3.01 32.75
C ASP A 239 14.85 -3.01 32.10
N SER A 240 15.47 -4.19 32.03
CA SER A 240 16.77 -4.39 31.38
C SER A 240 16.66 -4.87 29.93
N ASN A 241 15.44 -5.10 29.41
CA ASN A 241 15.23 -5.72 28.11
C ASN A 241 15.02 -4.67 27.01
N HIS A 242 14.22 -3.64 27.28
CA HIS A 242 13.83 -2.64 26.27
C HIS A 242 14.87 -1.54 26.07
N LEU A 243 14.89 -1.00 24.86
CA LEU A 243 15.61 0.22 24.57
C LEU A 243 14.93 1.44 25.24
N LEU A 244 15.70 2.49 25.48
CA LEU A 244 15.24 3.75 26.02
C LEU A 244 15.74 4.92 25.16
N SER A 245 14.85 5.82 24.81
CA SER A 245 15.18 7.12 24.21
C SER A 245 14.48 8.28 24.93
N THR A 246 14.79 9.48 24.49
CA THR A 246 14.39 10.73 25.14
C THR A 246 13.10 11.30 24.58
N GLY A 247 12.79 11.06 23.30
CA GLY A 247 11.70 11.70 22.55
C GLY A 247 11.98 13.16 22.18
N LEU A 248 13.28 13.53 22.08
CA LEU A 248 13.75 14.90 21.84
C LEU A 248 13.54 15.38 20.39
N GLU A 249 13.25 16.67 20.23
CA GLU A 249 13.24 17.36 18.92
C GLU A 249 14.64 17.72 18.41
N ALA A 250 15.61 17.84 19.33
CA ALA A 250 17.02 18.19 19.08
C ALA A 250 17.28 19.64 18.66
N HIS A 251 16.57 20.61 19.25
CA HIS A 251 16.84 22.03 19.02
C HIS A 251 18.27 22.43 19.41
N GLY A 252 18.76 23.48 18.75
CA GLY A 252 20.01 24.12 19.13
C GLY A 252 20.42 25.23 18.17
N THR A 253 20.82 26.37 18.72
CA THR A 253 21.31 27.52 17.95
C THR A 253 22.49 27.18 17.03
N LYS A 254 23.32 26.18 17.39
CA LYS A 254 24.42 25.69 16.54
C LYS A 254 23.97 25.10 15.20
N TYR A 255 22.71 24.67 15.11
CA TYR A 255 22.10 24.11 13.91
C TYR A 255 21.26 25.13 13.15
N GLY A 256 21.01 26.31 13.73
CA GLY A 256 19.98 27.24 13.25
C GLY A 256 18.55 26.71 13.38
N PHE A 257 18.35 25.61 14.11
CA PHE A 257 17.05 24.93 14.27
C PHE A 257 16.57 25.05 15.71
N GLY A 258 15.55 25.88 15.94
CA GLY A 258 15.11 26.23 17.29
C GLY A 258 16.06 27.17 18.02
N GLY A 259 15.79 27.42 19.31
CA GLY A 259 16.64 28.18 20.22
C GLY A 259 17.54 27.29 21.08
N ASP A 260 17.95 27.81 22.23
CA ASP A 260 18.63 27.03 23.26
C ASP A 260 17.61 26.67 24.36
N GLU A 261 16.69 25.74 24.07
CA GLU A 261 15.65 25.29 25.00
C GLU A 261 16.13 24.20 25.98
N GLY A 262 17.42 24.15 26.29
CA GLY A 262 18.00 23.20 27.26
C GLY A 262 17.98 21.72 26.81
N ASN A 263 17.74 21.47 25.52
CA ASN A 263 17.61 20.15 24.89
C ASN A 263 18.76 19.86 23.90
N ASP A 264 20.02 20.17 24.26
CA ASP A 264 21.18 19.94 23.39
C ASP A 264 21.29 18.46 22.95
N PHE A 265 21.27 18.25 21.64
CA PHE A 265 21.28 16.92 21.02
C PHE A 265 22.40 16.01 21.51
N ILE A 266 23.65 16.50 21.59
CA ILE A 266 24.77 15.65 21.99
C ILE A 266 24.70 15.39 23.49
N LYS A 267 24.59 16.46 24.28
CA LYS A 267 24.72 16.39 25.73
C LYS A 267 23.62 15.55 26.35
N ILE A 268 22.38 15.69 25.90
CA ILE A 268 21.26 14.90 26.41
C ILE A 268 21.45 13.42 26.05
N HIS A 269 21.72 13.10 24.79
CA HIS A 269 21.90 11.72 24.33
C HIS A 269 23.23 11.07 24.75
N GLN A 270 24.17 11.80 25.36
CA GLN A 270 25.35 11.23 26.02
C GLN A 270 25.03 10.48 27.33
N SER A 271 23.78 10.51 27.79
CA SER A 271 23.34 9.70 28.93
C SER A 271 23.71 8.23 28.74
N PRO A 272 24.30 7.54 29.74
CA PRO A 272 24.63 6.12 29.62
C PRO A 272 23.40 5.22 29.58
N TYR A 273 22.22 5.74 29.93
CA TYR A 273 20.96 4.99 30.00
C TYR A 273 20.10 5.10 28.74
N ILE A 274 20.42 6.06 27.87
CA ILE A 274 19.75 6.25 26.59
C ILE A 274 20.45 5.39 25.53
N ASP A 275 19.72 4.56 24.81
CA ASP A 275 20.33 3.61 23.86
C ASP A 275 20.45 4.16 22.44
N PHE A 276 19.54 5.06 22.05
CA PHE A 276 19.53 5.68 20.73
C PHE A 276 19.12 7.16 20.80
N ALA A 277 19.65 7.95 19.86
CA ALA A 277 19.31 9.36 19.74
C ALA A 277 18.01 9.55 18.95
N SER A 278 17.18 10.50 19.36
CA SER A 278 15.97 10.91 18.64
C SER A 278 16.05 12.39 18.23
N ALA A 279 15.40 12.74 17.12
CA ALA A 279 15.25 14.12 16.64
C ALA A 279 13.97 14.27 15.80
N HIS A 280 13.34 15.45 15.84
CA HIS A 280 12.07 15.74 15.14
C HIS A 280 12.22 16.99 14.24
N PRO A 281 12.53 16.85 12.94
CA PRO A 281 12.71 17.99 12.04
C PRO A 281 11.39 18.58 11.52
N TYR A 282 10.63 19.28 12.37
CA TYR A 282 9.47 20.11 11.97
C TYR A 282 9.90 21.45 11.36
N ILE A 283 10.41 21.40 10.15
CA ILE A 283 11.19 22.48 9.54
C ILE A 283 10.36 23.61 8.93
N ARG A 284 9.05 23.40 8.70
CA ARG A 284 8.12 24.42 8.15
C ARG A 284 7.44 25.23 9.24
N GLU A 285 7.75 24.95 10.50
CA GLU A 285 7.24 25.75 11.60
C GLU A 285 7.85 27.15 11.59
N SER A 286 7.08 28.13 12.03
CA SER A 286 7.42 29.56 11.92
C SER A 286 8.76 29.96 12.55
N TRP A 287 9.28 29.14 13.48
CA TRP A 287 10.54 29.34 14.17
C TRP A 287 11.75 28.69 13.48
N SER A 288 11.56 27.82 12.48
CA SER A 288 12.65 27.22 11.67
C SER A 288 12.60 27.72 10.22
N ASN A 289 11.49 27.48 9.52
CA ASN A 289 11.26 27.81 8.11
C ASN A 289 12.43 27.45 7.15
N PHE A 290 13.00 26.25 7.28
CA PHE A 290 14.11 25.79 6.43
C PHE A 290 13.63 25.39 5.03
N THR A 291 14.53 25.53 4.05
CA THR A 291 14.45 24.87 2.74
C THR A 291 14.78 23.38 2.84
N LEU A 292 14.42 22.60 1.81
CA LEU A 292 14.74 21.16 1.74
C LEU A 292 16.24 20.90 1.88
N GLU A 293 17.07 21.68 1.18
CA GLU A 293 18.53 21.57 1.27
C GLU A 293 19.06 21.82 2.69
N GLU A 294 18.50 22.81 3.40
CA GLU A 294 18.87 23.10 4.79
C GLU A 294 18.43 21.98 5.73
N THR A 295 17.25 21.38 5.51
CA THR A 295 16.80 20.22 6.29
C THR A 295 17.69 19.01 6.09
N LEU A 296 18.06 18.68 4.85
CA LEU A 296 18.96 17.56 4.58
C LEU A 296 20.33 17.79 5.24
N LYS A 297 20.84 19.03 5.25
CA LYS A 297 22.07 19.38 5.99
C LYS A 297 21.93 19.19 7.50
N LEU A 298 20.80 19.61 8.08
CA LEU A 298 20.50 19.43 9.50
C LEU A 298 20.51 17.94 9.88
N VAL A 299 19.76 17.13 9.13
CA VAL A 299 19.64 15.68 9.35
C VAL A 299 21.01 15.01 9.15
N CYS A 300 21.79 15.43 8.15
CA CYS A 300 23.17 14.97 7.96
C CYS A 300 24.02 15.21 9.21
N GLN A 301 23.93 16.41 9.78
CA GLN A 301 24.71 16.77 10.94
C GLN A 301 24.32 15.95 12.17
N TRP A 302 23.03 15.74 12.43
CA TRP A 302 22.58 14.86 13.51
C TRP A 302 23.01 13.40 13.30
N ALA A 303 22.93 12.90 12.07
CA ALA A 303 23.39 11.54 11.74
C ALA A 303 24.90 11.38 12.01
N ASP A 304 25.70 12.35 11.58
CA ASP A 304 27.14 12.36 11.82
C ASP A 304 27.46 12.47 13.31
N GLU A 305 26.84 13.40 14.03
CA GLU A 305 27.08 13.55 15.47
C GLU A 305 26.63 12.29 16.25
N SER A 306 25.50 11.68 15.89
CA SER A 306 25.04 10.43 16.50
C SER A 306 26.03 9.27 16.25
N HIS A 307 26.42 9.05 15.00
CA HIS A 307 27.29 7.94 14.62
C HIS A 307 28.76 8.14 15.02
N GLN A 308 29.24 9.39 15.00
CA GLN A 308 30.66 9.70 15.19
C GLN A 308 30.98 10.10 16.63
N ILE A 309 30.09 10.83 17.31
CA ILE A 309 30.31 11.34 18.68
C ILE A 309 29.60 10.44 19.68
N LEU A 310 28.28 10.22 19.53
CA LEU A 310 27.49 9.47 20.51
C LEU A 310 27.74 7.97 20.44
N LYS A 311 28.07 7.45 19.25
CA LYS A 311 28.19 6.02 18.96
C LYS A 311 26.88 5.27 19.21
N LYS A 312 25.76 5.92 18.89
CA LYS A 312 24.40 5.40 19.05
C LYS A 312 23.64 5.46 17.72
N PRO A 313 22.58 4.68 17.53
CA PRO A 313 21.70 4.83 16.38
C PRO A 313 20.97 6.17 16.43
N LEU A 314 20.55 6.68 15.27
CA LEU A 314 19.65 7.82 15.15
C LEU A 314 18.26 7.34 14.69
N TYR A 315 17.24 7.85 15.37
CA TYR A 315 15.83 7.73 15.03
C TYR A 315 15.26 9.11 14.71
N ILE A 316 14.81 9.33 13.48
CA ILE A 316 14.04 10.53 13.11
C ILE A 316 12.58 10.24 13.47
N GLY A 317 12.17 10.65 14.68
CA GLY A 317 10.95 10.12 15.32
C GLY A 317 9.65 10.78 14.91
N GLU A 318 9.73 12.02 14.44
CA GLU A 318 8.60 12.76 13.90
C GLU A 318 9.09 13.73 12.83
N PHE A 319 8.45 13.71 11.66
CA PHE A 319 8.60 14.75 10.66
C PHE A 319 7.44 14.70 9.69
N ASN A 320 7.03 15.86 9.18
CA ASN A 320 6.22 15.99 7.98
C ASN A 320 6.19 17.45 7.50
N VAL A 321 5.61 17.66 6.31
CA VAL A 321 5.32 18.97 5.75
C VAL A 321 3.87 19.03 5.23
N GLU A 322 3.43 20.21 4.81
CA GLU A 322 2.10 20.42 4.23
C GLU A 322 1.92 19.62 2.93
N ILE A 323 0.67 19.28 2.62
CA ILE A 323 0.31 18.35 1.54
C ILE A 323 0.86 18.77 0.17
N GLN A 324 0.99 20.09 -0.10
CA GLN A 324 1.44 20.60 -1.40
C GLN A 324 2.92 20.32 -1.70
N GLU A 325 3.75 20.18 -0.65
CA GLU A 325 5.20 19.99 -0.79
C GLU A 325 5.63 18.56 -0.38
N ARG A 326 4.73 17.80 0.25
CA ARG A 326 5.03 16.51 0.90
C ARG A 326 5.69 15.51 -0.02
N TYR A 327 5.22 15.44 -1.27
CA TYR A 327 5.72 14.50 -2.27
C TYR A 327 7.23 14.62 -2.48
N GLU A 328 7.69 15.80 -2.91
CA GLU A 328 9.11 16.09 -3.18
C GLU A 328 9.96 15.95 -1.92
N TRP A 329 9.42 16.40 -0.78
CA TRP A 329 10.09 16.31 0.50
C TRP A 329 10.32 14.89 0.98
N TRP A 330 9.31 14.02 0.86
CA TRP A 330 9.40 12.63 1.30
C TRP A 330 10.41 11.87 0.44
N GLU A 331 10.42 12.07 -0.87
CA GLU A 331 11.37 11.42 -1.76
C GLU A 331 12.82 11.73 -1.36
N GLU A 332 13.16 13.01 -1.23
CA GLU A 332 14.52 13.44 -0.90
C GLU A 332 14.91 13.07 0.54
N MET A 333 14.00 13.22 1.50
CA MET A 333 14.28 12.89 2.91
C MET A 333 14.49 11.38 3.10
N TYR A 334 13.63 10.53 2.53
CA TYR A 334 13.78 9.08 2.62
C TYR A 334 15.00 8.58 1.85
N GLY A 335 15.23 9.10 0.63
CA GLY A 335 16.43 8.80 -0.14
C GLY A 335 17.72 9.17 0.63
N PHE A 336 17.70 10.30 1.33
CA PHE A 336 18.83 10.72 2.17
C PHE A 336 19.03 9.82 3.40
N ILE A 337 17.95 9.41 4.08
CA ILE A 337 17.98 8.46 5.20
C ILE A 337 18.61 7.13 4.77
N GLU A 338 18.22 6.63 3.60
CA GLU A 338 18.77 5.43 2.96
C GLU A 338 20.28 5.60 2.67
N GLU A 339 20.66 6.69 2.00
CA GLU A 339 22.05 6.96 1.61
C GLU A 339 22.98 7.05 2.82
N LYS A 340 22.55 7.75 3.87
CA LYS A 340 23.32 7.92 5.11
C LYS A 340 23.23 6.73 6.05
N LYS A 341 22.41 5.73 5.73
CA LYS A 341 22.14 4.55 6.57
C LYS A 341 21.72 4.96 7.99
N ILE A 342 20.81 5.93 8.07
CA ILE A 342 20.19 6.31 9.34
C ILE A 342 19.34 5.12 9.80
N GLY A 343 19.44 4.78 11.09
CA GLY A 343 18.90 3.52 11.61
C GLY A 343 17.38 3.42 11.54
N ALA A 344 16.68 4.55 11.69
CA ALA A 344 15.23 4.55 11.71
C ALA A 344 14.60 5.92 11.39
N SER A 345 13.37 5.88 10.88
CA SER A 345 12.53 7.05 10.59
C SER A 345 11.07 6.77 10.92
N ALA A 346 10.30 7.80 11.30
CA ALA A 346 8.85 7.74 11.42
C ALA A 346 8.22 9.08 11.07
N PHE A 347 7.28 9.07 10.14
CA PHE A 347 6.55 10.29 9.77
C PHE A 347 5.44 10.60 10.79
N TRP A 348 5.09 11.87 10.90
CA TRP A 348 3.91 12.33 11.63
C TRP A 348 2.81 12.70 10.63
N TRP A 349 1.70 12.00 10.53
CA TRP A 349 1.26 10.81 11.26
C TRP A 349 0.26 10.03 10.38
N PHE A 350 -0.10 8.81 10.77
CA PHE A 350 -1.03 7.95 10.02
C PHE A 350 -2.35 7.82 10.78
N PRO A 351 -3.38 8.63 10.46
CA PRO A 351 -4.61 8.67 11.23
C PRO A 351 -5.56 7.52 10.93
N ASP A 352 -6.54 7.32 11.81
CA ASP A 352 -7.70 6.51 11.48
C ASP A 352 -8.51 7.13 10.33
N ASN A 353 -9.17 6.31 9.50
CA ASN A 353 -9.96 6.78 8.35
C ASN A 353 -11.14 7.68 8.76
N ASN A 354 -11.57 7.63 10.03
CA ASN A 354 -12.62 8.49 10.55
C ASN A 354 -12.10 9.85 11.06
N THR A 355 -10.78 10.04 11.10
CA THR A 355 -10.16 11.28 11.55
C THR A 355 -10.24 12.32 10.42
N PRO A 356 -10.70 13.56 10.71
CA PRO A 356 -10.66 14.64 9.73
C PRO A 356 -9.24 14.89 9.22
N ARG A 357 -9.09 15.15 7.92
CA ARG A 357 -7.79 15.52 7.34
C ARG A 357 -7.29 16.81 8.00
N ASP A 358 -6.11 16.73 8.62
CA ASP A 358 -5.38 17.87 9.16
C ASP A 358 -4.18 18.22 8.26
N LYS A 359 -3.28 19.07 8.75
CA LYS A 359 -2.08 19.54 8.03
C LYS A 359 -1.11 18.40 7.66
N PHE A 360 -1.03 17.35 8.48
CA PHE A 360 0.07 16.37 8.45
C PHE A 360 -0.39 14.92 8.29
N GLY A 361 -1.68 14.64 8.41
CA GLY A 361 -2.26 13.32 8.28
C GLY A 361 -2.04 12.75 6.89
N VAL A 362 -1.60 11.50 6.85
CA VAL A 362 -1.40 10.71 5.63
C VAL A 362 -2.39 9.56 5.66
N PHE A 363 -3.21 9.48 4.62
CA PHE A 363 -4.34 8.55 4.55
C PHE A 363 -4.13 7.54 3.42
N GLU A 364 -4.88 6.45 3.48
CA GLU A 364 -4.87 5.45 2.42
C GLU A 364 -5.31 6.06 1.08
N GLY A 365 -4.54 5.79 0.03
CA GLY A 365 -4.73 6.37 -1.31
C GLY A 365 -3.97 7.67 -1.57
N ASP A 366 -3.37 8.29 -0.54
CA ASP A 366 -2.46 9.43 -0.75
C ASP A 366 -1.23 8.99 -1.55
N VAL A 367 -0.84 9.78 -2.55
CA VAL A 367 0.23 9.42 -3.51
C VAL A 367 1.60 9.29 -2.84
N GLU A 368 1.84 10.03 -1.74
CA GLU A 368 3.07 9.99 -0.97
C GLU A 368 3.25 8.67 -0.22
N LEU A 369 2.17 7.93 0.03
CA LEU A 369 2.23 6.62 0.67
C LEU A 369 2.95 5.59 -0.21
N ALA A 370 2.95 5.77 -1.53
CA ALA A 370 3.77 4.96 -2.43
C ALA A 370 5.27 5.16 -2.15
N ILE A 371 5.70 6.42 -2.01
CA ILE A 371 7.09 6.79 -1.67
C ILE A 371 7.49 6.14 -0.33
N TYR A 372 6.62 6.25 0.68
CA TYR A 372 6.87 5.61 1.97
C TYR A 372 7.00 4.09 1.86
N LYS A 373 6.15 3.42 1.08
CA LYS A 373 6.23 1.95 0.90
C LYS A 373 7.55 1.53 0.27
N GLU A 374 8.01 2.26 -0.74
CA GLU A 374 9.32 1.99 -1.34
C GLU A 374 10.45 2.19 -0.32
N HIS A 375 10.42 3.28 0.46
CA HIS A 375 11.35 3.50 1.56
C HIS A 375 11.32 2.34 2.57
N ALA A 376 10.12 1.89 2.97
CA ALA A 376 9.95 0.78 3.90
C ALA A 376 10.59 -0.52 3.40
N TYR A 377 10.41 -0.85 2.12
CA TYR A 377 11.04 -2.03 1.51
C TYR A 377 12.56 -1.92 1.46
N LYS A 378 13.11 -0.73 1.21
CA LYS A 378 14.56 -0.48 1.25
C LYS A 378 15.12 -0.63 2.66
N MET A 379 14.42 -0.14 3.68
CA MET A 379 14.81 -0.32 5.09
C MET A 379 14.77 -1.81 5.50
N GLU A 380 13.75 -2.55 5.04
CA GLU A 380 13.65 -4.00 5.26
C GLU A 380 14.79 -4.76 4.56
N ASP A 381 15.15 -4.40 3.33
CA ASP A 381 16.29 -4.96 2.60
C ASP A 381 17.62 -4.66 3.31
N MET A 382 17.83 -3.44 3.79
CA MET A 382 19.01 -3.10 4.60
C MET A 382 19.11 -3.90 5.90
N SER A 383 17.98 -4.43 6.38
CA SER A 383 17.91 -5.35 7.53
C SER A 383 18.22 -6.82 7.16
N GLY A 384 18.55 -7.08 5.90
CA GLY A 384 18.75 -8.43 5.35
C GLY A 384 17.44 -9.14 5.02
N GLY A 385 16.37 -8.37 4.74
CA GLY A 385 15.15 -8.88 4.12
C GLY A 385 15.39 -9.28 2.67
N GLU A 386 14.51 -10.12 2.12
CA GLU A 386 14.53 -10.54 0.71
C GLU A 386 13.36 -9.91 -0.07
N THR A 387 12.82 -8.79 0.43
CA THR A 387 11.65 -8.14 -0.15
C THR A 387 11.98 -7.62 -1.54
N ILE A 388 11.18 -8.05 -2.51
CA ILE A 388 11.32 -7.69 -3.92
C ILE A 388 10.51 -6.42 -4.18
N TYR A 389 11.17 -5.39 -4.70
CA TYR A 389 10.55 -4.12 -5.07
C TYR A 389 11.20 -3.52 -6.30
N LEU A 390 10.40 -2.72 -7.02
CA LEU A 390 10.80 -1.97 -8.19
C LEU A 390 10.97 -0.50 -7.81
N SER A 391 12.06 0.12 -8.24
CA SER A 391 12.36 1.52 -7.95
C SER A 391 12.80 2.22 -9.22
N LEU A 392 12.29 3.43 -9.45
CA LEU A 392 12.79 4.32 -10.48
C LEU A 392 14.10 4.98 -10.00
N VAL A 393 15.14 4.81 -10.80
CA VAL A 393 16.47 5.44 -10.64
C VAL A 393 16.49 6.80 -11.33
N SER A 394 15.89 6.89 -12.52
CA SER A 394 15.72 8.12 -13.29
C SER A 394 14.35 8.08 -13.98
N PRO A 395 13.66 9.22 -14.17
CA PRO A 395 13.97 10.54 -13.63
C PRO A 395 13.78 10.62 -12.11
N LYS A 396 14.29 11.69 -11.48
CA LYS A 396 13.96 12.04 -10.10
C LYS A 396 12.70 12.90 -10.06
N SER A 397 11.95 12.89 -8.97
CA SER A 397 10.85 13.85 -8.85
C SER A 397 11.38 15.28 -8.79
N GLY A 398 10.66 16.21 -9.39
CA GLY A 398 11.07 17.61 -9.56
C GLY A 398 12.02 17.84 -10.73
N ASP A 399 12.48 16.79 -11.44
CA ASP A 399 13.27 16.98 -12.65
C ASP A 399 12.49 17.78 -13.69
N LYS A 400 13.18 18.74 -14.30
CA LYS A 400 12.64 19.64 -15.31
C LYS A 400 13.35 19.39 -16.62
N TYR A 401 12.62 19.26 -17.70
CA TYR A 401 13.17 19.03 -19.04
C TYR A 401 12.77 20.16 -19.96
N VAL A 402 13.68 20.56 -20.84
CA VAL A 402 13.37 21.54 -21.88
C VAL A 402 12.41 20.91 -22.90
N SER A 403 11.45 21.67 -23.42
CA SER A 403 10.49 21.22 -24.44
C SER A 403 11.19 20.48 -25.59
N GLY A 404 10.73 19.26 -25.89
CA GLY A 404 11.28 18.41 -26.94
C GLY A 404 12.63 17.75 -26.61
N SER A 405 13.06 17.75 -25.35
CA SER A 405 14.22 16.97 -24.90
C SER A 405 13.87 15.49 -24.73
N GLU A 406 14.88 14.63 -24.85
CA GLU A 406 14.78 13.22 -24.48
C GLU A 406 14.73 13.08 -22.95
N VAL A 407 13.84 12.21 -22.46
CA VAL A 407 13.74 11.83 -21.05
C VAL A 407 14.22 10.41 -20.89
N HIS A 408 15.35 10.22 -20.22
CA HIS A 408 15.86 8.90 -19.85
C HIS A 408 15.14 8.38 -18.61
N ILE A 409 14.55 7.19 -18.71
CA ILE A 409 13.86 6.51 -17.63
C ILE A 409 14.62 5.22 -17.31
N GLU A 410 15.09 5.07 -16.08
CA GLU A 410 15.81 3.88 -15.61
C GLU A 410 15.09 3.31 -14.39
N ALA A 411 14.83 2.00 -14.41
CA ALA A 411 14.27 1.29 -13.26
C ALA A 411 15.19 0.13 -12.83
N ASN A 412 15.28 -0.05 -11.52
CA ASN A 412 16.01 -1.16 -10.93
C ASN A 412 15.06 -2.05 -10.11
N LEU A 413 15.18 -3.36 -10.32
CA LEU A 413 14.50 -4.35 -9.49
C LEU A 413 15.48 -4.88 -8.45
N ILE A 414 15.16 -4.67 -7.18
CA ILE A 414 16.02 -5.07 -6.08
C ILE A 414 15.53 -6.41 -5.51
N ASN A 415 16.47 -7.28 -5.14
CA ASN A 415 16.26 -8.62 -4.59
C ASN A 415 15.66 -9.70 -5.50
N GLU A 416 15.60 -9.50 -6.81
CA GLU A 416 15.39 -10.58 -7.79
C GLU A 416 16.55 -10.67 -8.76
N THR A 417 17.35 -11.74 -8.67
CA THR A 417 18.50 -11.89 -9.58
C THR A 417 18.19 -12.66 -10.86
N ASN A 418 17.05 -13.35 -11.02
CA ASN A 418 16.80 -14.17 -12.23
C ASN A 418 15.31 -14.57 -12.48
N ALA A 419 14.37 -13.62 -12.55
CA ALA A 419 13.00 -13.96 -13.02
C ALA A 419 12.16 -12.84 -13.66
N VAL A 420 12.69 -11.64 -13.93
CA VAL A 420 11.92 -10.60 -14.64
C VAL A 420 11.71 -11.01 -16.10
N GLN A 421 10.47 -10.91 -16.57
CA GLN A 421 10.13 -11.07 -17.97
C GLN A 421 10.26 -9.75 -18.71
N LYS A 422 9.73 -8.67 -18.11
CA LYS A 422 9.78 -7.31 -18.63
C LYS A 422 9.54 -6.27 -17.54
N VAL A 423 9.99 -5.04 -17.80
CA VAL A 423 9.61 -3.82 -17.09
C VAL A 423 8.95 -2.87 -18.10
N GLU A 424 7.76 -2.41 -17.78
CA GLU A 424 7.00 -1.42 -18.54
C GLU A 424 7.13 -0.05 -17.85
N PHE A 425 7.23 1.02 -18.63
CA PHE A 425 7.36 2.40 -18.16
C PHE A 425 6.14 3.20 -18.58
N TYR A 426 5.63 4.05 -17.70
CA TYR A 426 4.38 4.79 -17.91
C TYR A 426 4.54 6.26 -17.52
N ALA A 427 3.82 7.15 -18.22
CA ALA A 427 3.53 8.52 -17.78
C ALA A 427 2.03 8.67 -17.54
N ASP A 428 1.62 9.07 -16.35
CA ASP A 428 0.20 9.22 -15.95
C ASP A 428 -0.65 7.98 -16.25
N GLY A 429 -0.04 6.79 -16.08
CA GLY A 429 -0.66 5.50 -16.36
C GLY A 429 -0.71 5.10 -17.84
N VAL A 430 -0.21 5.95 -18.76
CA VAL A 430 -0.06 5.65 -20.19
C VAL A 430 1.28 4.99 -20.46
N LEU A 431 1.27 3.82 -21.11
CA LEU A 431 2.48 3.07 -21.44
C LEU A 431 3.36 3.86 -22.43
N LEU A 432 4.58 4.16 -22.01
CA LEU A 432 5.62 4.79 -22.83
C LEU A 432 6.44 3.75 -23.59
N GLY A 433 6.70 2.60 -22.97
CA GLY A 433 7.51 1.52 -23.54
C GLY A 433 7.82 0.42 -22.55
N GLU A 434 8.57 -0.59 -22.99
CA GLU A 434 9.01 -1.70 -22.15
C GLU A 434 10.46 -2.10 -22.44
N ASP A 435 11.13 -2.64 -21.43
CA ASP A 435 12.45 -3.26 -21.56
C ASP A 435 12.44 -4.66 -20.92
N THR A 436 13.20 -5.58 -21.50
CA THR A 436 13.30 -6.99 -21.07
C THR A 436 14.69 -7.36 -20.57
N ILE A 437 15.65 -6.43 -20.67
CA ILE A 437 17.06 -6.67 -20.34
C ILE A 437 17.47 -5.68 -19.23
N ALA A 438 18.06 -6.17 -18.15
CA ALA A 438 18.60 -5.30 -17.11
C ALA A 438 19.98 -4.72 -17.51
N PRO A 439 20.31 -3.46 -17.15
CA PRO A 439 19.45 -2.47 -16.48
C PRO A 439 18.26 -2.06 -17.37
N PHE A 440 17.07 -1.93 -16.77
CA PHE A 440 15.85 -1.66 -17.53
C PHE A 440 15.75 -0.16 -17.80
N GLU A 441 15.79 0.20 -19.06
CA GLU A 441 15.91 1.60 -19.48
C GLU A 441 14.96 1.91 -20.65
N LEU A 442 14.50 3.15 -20.70
CA LEU A 442 13.70 3.69 -21.80
C LEU A 442 14.05 5.17 -22.02
N ASP A 443 14.50 5.49 -23.22
CA ASP A 443 14.64 6.87 -23.69
C ASP A 443 13.34 7.32 -24.39
N VAL A 444 12.75 8.41 -23.92
CA VAL A 444 11.48 8.95 -24.43
C VAL A 444 11.70 10.30 -25.06
N ASP A 445 11.60 10.36 -26.38
CA ASP A 445 11.67 11.60 -27.16
C ASP A 445 10.32 12.33 -27.21
N ASN A 446 10.37 13.67 -27.22
CA ASN A 446 9.22 14.54 -27.55
C ASN A 446 7.96 14.31 -26.68
N LEU A 447 8.13 14.01 -25.40
CA LEU A 447 7.04 14.15 -24.44
C LEU A 447 6.46 15.59 -24.55
N PRO A 448 5.14 15.75 -24.71
CA PRO A 448 4.53 17.09 -24.80
C PRO A 448 4.83 17.94 -23.57
N ASP A 449 4.76 19.26 -23.71
CA ASP A 449 4.91 20.15 -22.55
C ASP A 449 3.80 19.87 -21.52
N GLY A 450 4.17 19.67 -20.26
CA GLY A 450 3.24 19.25 -19.21
C GLY A 450 3.95 18.73 -17.95
N GLU A 451 3.17 18.51 -16.90
CA GLU A 451 3.60 17.75 -15.72
C GLU A 451 3.19 16.29 -15.87
N TYR A 452 4.06 15.36 -15.48
CA TYR A 452 3.81 13.91 -15.61
C TYR A 452 4.20 13.16 -14.34
N LEU A 453 3.46 12.12 -14.01
CA LEU A 453 3.85 11.09 -13.04
C LEU A 453 4.42 9.87 -13.76
N ILE A 454 5.74 9.71 -13.72
CA ILE A 454 6.43 8.56 -14.29
C ILE A 454 6.37 7.38 -13.32
N THR A 455 5.95 6.21 -13.80
CA THR A 455 5.94 4.95 -13.03
C THR A 455 6.54 3.82 -13.86
N SER A 456 6.90 2.72 -13.20
CA SER A 456 7.29 1.48 -13.87
C SER A 456 6.59 0.28 -13.27
N VAL A 457 6.41 -0.78 -14.06
CA VAL A 457 5.77 -2.03 -13.68
C VAL A 457 6.63 -3.21 -14.14
N ALA A 458 7.16 -3.99 -13.21
CA ALA A 458 7.91 -5.21 -13.48
C ALA A 458 6.98 -6.41 -13.43
N THR A 459 7.04 -7.26 -14.47
CA THR A 459 6.35 -8.55 -14.52
C THR A 459 7.37 -9.68 -14.41
N GLY A 460 7.25 -10.49 -13.37
CA GLY A 460 8.03 -11.72 -13.18
C GLY A 460 7.49 -12.90 -14.00
N LYS A 461 8.34 -13.88 -14.33
CA LYS A 461 8.00 -15.11 -15.09
C LYS A 461 6.93 -15.99 -14.43
N ASN A 462 6.66 -15.73 -13.17
CA ASN A 462 5.69 -16.38 -12.28
C ASN A 462 4.42 -15.54 -12.11
N GLY A 463 4.24 -14.46 -12.89
CA GLY A 463 3.07 -13.58 -12.85
C GLY A 463 3.08 -12.56 -11.71
N ILE A 464 4.18 -12.44 -10.96
CA ILE A 464 4.32 -11.41 -9.92
C ILE A 464 4.45 -10.05 -10.59
N ILE A 465 3.63 -9.09 -10.19
CA ILE A 465 3.67 -7.72 -10.67
C ILE A 465 4.18 -6.81 -9.55
N LYS A 466 5.14 -5.94 -9.86
CA LYS A 466 5.67 -4.92 -8.95
C LYS A 466 5.62 -3.56 -9.61
N THR A 467 5.12 -2.55 -8.91
CA THR A 467 5.04 -1.17 -9.40
C THR A 467 5.99 -0.30 -8.60
N SER A 468 6.69 0.61 -9.26
CA SER A 468 7.53 1.62 -8.58
C SER A 468 6.68 2.70 -7.92
N SER A 469 7.26 3.47 -6.99
CA SER A 469 6.68 4.78 -6.67
C SER A 469 6.68 5.67 -7.93
N PRO A 470 5.74 6.63 -8.03
CA PRO A 470 5.77 7.59 -9.11
C PRO A 470 6.96 8.56 -8.98
N ARG A 471 7.33 9.24 -10.08
CA ARG A 471 8.28 10.37 -10.12
C ARG A 471 7.59 11.52 -10.85
N LYS A 472 7.39 12.66 -10.18
CA LYS A 472 6.76 13.82 -10.82
C LYS A 472 7.80 14.61 -11.61
N ILE A 473 7.63 14.77 -12.90
CA ILE A 473 8.54 15.57 -13.75
C ILE A 473 7.77 16.69 -14.46
N GLN A 474 8.50 17.69 -14.94
CA GLN A 474 7.95 18.78 -15.75
C GLN A 474 8.69 18.86 -17.09
N ILE A 475 7.95 18.86 -18.20
CA ILE A 475 8.47 19.12 -19.55
C ILE A 475 8.00 20.51 -19.98
N GLY A 476 8.93 21.40 -20.34
CA GLY A 476 8.59 22.75 -20.77
C GLY A 476 7.91 23.61 -19.68
N GLY A 477 7.55 24.84 -20.04
CA GLY A 477 6.95 25.81 -19.13
C GLY A 477 7.88 26.93 -18.66
N GLU A 478 7.30 27.92 -17.97
CA GLU A 478 8.03 29.11 -17.53
C GLU A 478 9.15 28.78 -16.54
N GLY A 479 10.27 29.50 -16.66
CA GLY A 479 11.40 29.40 -15.73
C GLY A 479 12.33 28.22 -15.95
N ILE A 480 12.08 27.32 -16.91
CA ILE A 480 13.01 26.22 -17.25
C ILE A 480 14.28 26.77 -17.92
N LEU A 481 14.11 27.68 -18.89
CA LEU A 481 15.19 28.46 -19.47
C LEU A 481 14.87 29.94 -19.27
N GLU A 482 15.78 30.68 -18.64
CA GLU A 482 15.58 32.08 -18.33
C GLU A 482 16.61 32.97 -19.02
N LEU A 483 16.14 34.15 -19.45
CA LEU A 483 16.98 35.24 -19.89
C LEU A 483 16.94 36.37 -18.85
N LEU A 484 18.10 36.69 -18.28
CA LEU A 484 18.30 37.90 -17.50
C LEU A 484 18.89 38.99 -18.38
N TYR A 485 18.32 40.18 -18.28
CA TYR A 485 18.69 41.36 -19.04
C TYR A 485 19.08 42.52 -18.11
N LYS A 486 20.09 43.28 -18.53
CA LYS A 486 20.54 44.52 -17.91
C LYS A 486 20.84 45.55 -18.99
N ASP A 487 20.32 46.77 -18.82
CA ASP A 487 20.78 47.93 -19.59
C ASP A 487 22.00 48.55 -18.91
N ALA A 488 23.17 48.43 -19.54
CA ALA A 488 24.43 49.00 -19.06
C ALA A 488 24.80 50.32 -19.77
N SER A 489 23.88 50.91 -20.53
CA SER A 489 24.11 52.16 -21.26
C SER A 489 24.35 53.33 -20.29
N GLU A 490 25.26 54.23 -20.65
CA GLU A 490 25.68 55.36 -19.79
C GLU A 490 24.60 56.44 -19.67
N ALA A 491 23.74 56.55 -20.68
CA ALA A 491 22.60 57.43 -20.74
C ALA A 491 21.54 56.86 -21.68
N VAL A 492 20.31 57.35 -21.59
CA VAL A 492 19.19 56.98 -22.48
C VAL A 492 19.45 57.41 -23.93
N VAL A 493 20.16 58.52 -24.13
CA VAL A 493 20.66 58.93 -25.43
C VAL A 493 22.18 58.81 -25.40
N SER A 494 22.75 57.94 -26.23
CA SER A 494 24.18 57.67 -26.27
C SER A 494 24.61 57.15 -27.63
N ASN A 495 25.86 57.38 -28.01
CA ASN A 495 26.46 56.77 -29.20
C ASN A 495 26.70 55.25 -29.06
N ILE A 496 26.48 54.68 -27.87
CA ILE A 496 26.60 53.24 -27.61
C ILE A 496 25.44 52.80 -26.69
N ILE A 497 24.64 51.84 -27.18
CA ILE A 497 23.66 51.10 -26.37
C ILE A 497 24.31 49.79 -25.91
N LYS A 498 24.15 49.42 -24.63
CA LYS A 498 24.82 48.27 -24.01
C LYS A 498 23.82 47.29 -23.38
N PRO A 499 23.13 46.46 -24.19
CA PRO A 499 22.25 45.44 -23.66
C PRO A 499 23.09 44.23 -23.24
N HIS A 500 23.02 43.86 -21.97
CA HIS A 500 23.81 42.77 -21.39
C HIS A 500 22.89 41.62 -20.97
N PHE A 501 23.37 40.39 -21.13
CA PHE A 501 22.55 39.17 -20.94
C PHE A 501 23.23 38.11 -20.07
N ILE A 502 22.40 37.31 -19.37
CA ILE A 502 22.77 36.02 -18.77
C ILE A 502 21.66 35.04 -19.13
N LEU A 503 22.02 33.86 -19.64
CA LEU A 503 21.11 32.73 -19.78
C LEU A 503 21.24 31.83 -18.57
N LYS A 504 20.13 31.33 -18.06
CA LYS A 504 20.10 30.28 -17.04
C LYS A 504 19.37 29.06 -17.58
N ASN A 505 19.92 27.90 -17.27
CA ASN A 505 19.26 26.62 -17.48
C ASN A 505 18.88 26.07 -16.11
N ASN A 506 17.59 26.02 -15.81
CA ASN A 506 17.04 25.46 -14.58
C ASN A 506 16.47 24.05 -14.81
N SER A 507 16.87 23.39 -15.92
CA SER A 507 16.47 22.03 -16.28
C SER A 507 17.55 21.01 -15.89
N SER A 508 17.14 19.74 -15.80
CA SER A 508 17.98 18.55 -15.57
C SER A 508 18.75 18.12 -16.82
N THR A 509 18.59 18.83 -17.95
CA THR A 509 19.24 18.53 -19.23
C THR A 509 20.15 19.67 -19.71
N ASP A 510 21.28 19.32 -20.29
CA ASP A 510 22.15 20.31 -20.95
C ASP A 510 21.50 20.85 -22.23
N VAL A 511 21.70 22.15 -22.51
CA VAL A 511 21.15 22.80 -23.72
C VAL A 511 22.30 23.26 -24.61
N ALA A 512 22.27 22.91 -25.89
CA ALA A 512 23.26 23.39 -26.84
C ALA A 512 23.09 24.89 -27.09
N TYR A 513 24.17 25.67 -26.97
CA TYR A 513 24.10 27.12 -27.22
C TYR A 513 23.68 27.44 -28.66
N GLU A 514 24.07 26.61 -29.63
CA GLU A 514 23.72 26.82 -31.05
C GLU A 514 22.22 26.72 -31.34
N ASP A 515 21.46 26.05 -30.47
CA ASP A 515 20.01 25.99 -30.55
C ASP A 515 19.36 27.24 -29.93
N LEU A 516 20.10 28.08 -29.21
CA LEU A 516 19.58 29.27 -28.55
C LEU A 516 19.77 30.52 -29.39
N SER A 517 18.83 31.46 -29.27
CA SER A 517 19.04 32.83 -29.75
C SER A 517 18.29 33.86 -28.91
N ILE A 518 18.80 35.09 -28.88
CA ILE A 518 18.20 36.22 -28.17
C ILE A 518 17.75 37.26 -29.19
N ARG A 519 16.55 37.84 -29.01
CA ARG A 519 16.10 39.00 -29.79
C ARG A 519 15.90 40.21 -28.91
N TYR A 520 16.65 41.27 -29.20
CA TYR A 520 16.52 42.60 -28.60
C TYR A 520 15.91 43.56 -29.61
N TRP A 521 14.72 44.08 -29.32
CA TRP A 521 13.91 44.93 -30.18
C TRP A 521 14.22 46.40 -29.95
N PHE A 522 14.45 47.14 -31.04
CA PHE A 522 14.87 48.54 -31.01
C PHE A 522 14.34 49.28 -32.23
N ASP A 523 14.25 50.61 -32.10
CA ASP A 523 13.90 51.52 -33.19
C ASP A 523 15.17 52.11 -33.82
N THR A 524 15.11 52.50 -35.10
CA THR A 524 16.22 53.24 -35.72
C THR A 524 15.83 54.67 -36.03
N GLU A 525 16.54 55.62 -35.43
CA GLU A 525 16.30 57.06 -35.59
C GLU A 525 16.67 57.62 -36.98
N ASP A 526 17.54 56.93 -37.73
CA ASP A 526 17.95 57.25 -39.09
C ASP A 526 18.31 55.93 -39.80
N ASP A 527 18.18 55.82 -41.12
CA ASP A 527 18.58 54.66 -41.97
C ASP A 527 20.11 54.41 -42.00
N ILE A 528 20.75 54.46 -40.83
CA ILE A 528 22.17 54.29 -40.60
C ILE A 528 22.44 52.82 -40.29
N ALA A 529 23.44 52.24 -40.94
CA ALA A 529 23.86 50.88 -40.64
C ALA A 529 24.36 50.77 -39.19
N LEU A 530 24.00 49.70 -38.50
CA LEU A 530 24.42 49.43 -37.11
C LEU A 530 25.60 48.46 -37.05
N ASN A 531 26.43 48.63 -36.03
CA ASN A 531 27.50 47.70 -35.68
C ASN A 531 27.15 47.00 -34.36
N PHE A 532 27.37 45.68 -34.32
CA PHE A 532 27.32 44.88 -33.12
C PHE A 532 28.74 44.58 -32.62
N PHE A 533 28.96 44.73 -31.32
CA PHE A 533 30.22 44.38 -30.68
C PHE A 533 29.98 43.54 -29.43
N THR A 534 31.01 42.79 -29.08
CA THR A 534 31.06 41.99 -27.85
C THR A 534 32.25 42.46 -27.03
N ASP A 535 31.99 43.04 -25.87
CA ASP A 535 33.02 43.55 -24.96
C ASP A 535 33.63 42.42 -24.13
N TYR A 536 32.76 41.60 -23.56
CA TYR A 536 33.13 40.51 -22.67
C TYR A 536 32.07 39.42 -22.74
N VAL A 537 32.50 38.20 -23.01
CA VAL A 537 31.66 37.00 -22.93
C VAL A 537 32.49 35.90 -22.30
N VAL A 538 31.93 35.24 -21.28
CA VAL A 538 32.59 34.13 -20.58
C VAL A 538 32.92 32.98 -21.55
N LEU A 539 32.03 32.69 -22.50
CA LEU A 539 32.21 31.69 -23.56
C LEU A 539 33.34 32.05 -24.57
N GLY A 540 33.78 33.31 -24.59
CA GLY A 540 34.68 33.88 -25.59
C GLY A 540 33.97 34.83 -26.54
N ALA A 541 34.54 36.03 -26.76
CA ALA A 541 33.89 37.09 -27.53
C ALA A 541 33.60 36.74 -29.00
N ASN A 542 34.31 35.77 -29.58
CA ASN A 542 34.11 35.30 -30.95
C ASN A 542 33.02 34.21 -31.08
N LYS A 543 32.30 33.91 -29.99
CA LYS A 543 31.24 32.89 -29.96
C LYS A 543 29.83 33.45 -30.16
N LEU A 544 29.67 34.76 -30.08
CA LEU A 544 28.40 35.45 -30.34
C LEU A 544 28.43 36.07 -31.72
N ASN A 545 27.31 35.96 -32.43
CA ASN A 545 27.08 36.64 -33.69
C ASN A 545 25.82 37.49 -33.57
N GLY A 546 25.96 38.79 -33.81
CA GLY A 546 24.84 39.72 -33.87
C GLY A 546 24.41 39.97 -35.31
N LYS A 547 23.12 39.80 -35.59
CA LYS A 547 22.51 40.08 -36.89
C LYS A 547 21.33 41.02 -36.68
N PHE A 548 21.35 42.16 -37.36
CA PHE A 548 20.22 43.09 -37.37
C PHE A 548 19.19 42.63 -38.41
N VAL A 549 17.94 42.53 -37.99
CA VAL A 549 16.80 42.11 -38.82
C VAL A 549 15.74 43.20 -38.78
N ALA A 550 15.25 43.59 -39.95
CA ALA A 550 14.12 44.50 -40.10
C ALA A 550 12.88 43.68 -40.48
N ILE A 551 11.79 43.85 -39.74
CA ILE A 551 10.48 43.25 -40.05
C ILE A 551 9.70 44.19 -40.96
N ASP A 552 9.67 45.48 -40.61
CA ASP A 552 9.08 46.55 -41.41
C ASP A 552 9.87 47.86 -41.24
N GLU A 553 9.28 49.00 -41.63
CA GLU A 553 9.93 50.32 -41.55
C GLU A 553 10.20 50.75 -40.11
N ASP A 554 9.39 50.30 -39.15
CA ASP A 554 9.38 50.77 -37.76
C ASP A 554 9.86 49.70 -36.77
N SER A 555 9.85 48.41 -37.11
CA SER A 555 10.18 47.29 -36.21
C SER A 555 11.48 46.58 -36.59
N LYS A 556 12.51 46.71 -35.76
CA LYS A 556 13.83 46.08 -35.94
C LYS A 556 14.25 45.33 -34.68
N TYR A 557 15.04 44.27 -34.86
CA TYR A 557 15.67 43.57 -33.75
C TYR A 557 17.10 43.14 -34.05
N LEU A 558 17.86 43.00 -32.98
CA LEU A 558 19.17 42.37 -32.97
C LEU A 558 18.97 40.91 -32.57
N GLU A 559 19.24 40.01 -33.50
CA GLU A 559 19.32 38.57 -33.24
C GLU A 559 20.74 38.23 -32.81
N ILE A 560 20.90 37.75 -31.58
CA ILE A 560 22.16 37.24 -31.06
C ILE A 560 22.09 35.72 -31.12
N THR A 561 22.96 35.13 -31.92
CA THR A 561 23.11 33.68 -32.08
C THR A 561 24.46 33.23 -31.55
N PHE A 562 24.56 31.94 -31.22
CA PHE A 562 25.79 31.35 -30.72
C PHE A 562 26.41 30.44 -31.79
N ASP A 563 27.73 30.49 -31.90
CA ASP A 563 28.47 29.57 -32.77
C ASP A 563 28.39 28.14 -32.22
N SER A 564 28.32 27.13 -33.10
CA SER A 564 28.36 25.69 -32.75
C SER A 564 29.50 25.32 -31.78
N SER A 565 30.63 26.03 -31.84
CA SER A 565 31.76 25.81 -30.95
C SER A 565 31.64 26.48 -29.56
N ALA A 566 30.48 27.07 -29.23
CA ALA A 566 30.17 27.61 -27.90
C ALA A 566 29.87 26.52 -26.85
N GLY A 567 29.55 25.30 -27.29
CA GLY A 567 29.34 24.15 -26.41
C GLY A 567 27.93 24.10 -25.81
N LEU A 568 27.83 23.66 -24.56
CA LEU A 568 26.58 23.43 -23.83
C LEU A 568 26.41 24.46 -22.69
N LEU A 569 25.18 24.91 -22.49
CA LEU A 569 24.72 25.52 -21.25
C LEU A 569 24.30 24.38 -20.31
N GLY A 570 25.14 24.09 -19.31
CA GLY A 570 24.95 22.95 -18.41
C GLY A 570 23.66 23.01 -17.62
N SER A 571 23.13 21.85 -17.24
CA SER A 571 22.01 21.70 -16.32
C SER A 571 22.26 22.45 -15.01
N PHE A 572 21.27 23.23 -14.57
CA PHE A 572 21.34 24.11 -13.39
C PHE A 572 22.49 25.15 -13.41
N GLU A 573 23.06 25.46 -14.58
CA GLU A 573 24.12 26.45 -14.76
C GLU A 573 23.62 27.76 -15.41
N ASN A 574 24.52 28.74 -15.50
CA ASN A 574 24.30 29.97 -16.24
C ASN A 574 25.45 30.26 -17.21
N SER A 575 25.16 31.02 -18.26
CA SER A 575 26.13 31.35 -19.30
C SER A 575 27.26 32.28 -18.85
N GLY A 576 27.22 32.76 -17.61
CA GLY A 576 27.93 33.95 -17.19
C GLY A 576 27.46 35.19 -17.98
N ARG A 577 28.19 36.29 -17.81
CA ARG A 577 27.83 37.58 -18.41
C ARG A 577 28.18 37.63 -19.90
N MET A 578 27.23 38.13 -20.68
CA MET A 578 27.42 38.55 -22.06
C MET A 578 27.24 40.07 -22.14
N GLU A 579 28.36 40.79 -22.31
CA GLU A 579 28.40 42.24 -22.41
C GLU A 579 28.47 42.62 -23.88
N THR A 580 27.35 43.12 -24.42
CA THR A 580 27.22 43.46 -25.84
C THR A 580 27.02 44.96 -26.04
N LYS A 581 27.33 45.43 -27.25
CA LYS A 581 27.17 46.83 -27.64
C LYS A 581 26.57 46.95 -29.03
N ILE A 582 25.71 47.93 -29.18
CA ILE A 582 25.17 48.40 -30.44
C ILE A 582 25.66 49.84 -30.64
N ALA A 583 26.07 50.18 -31.86
CA ALA A 583 26.39 51.56 -32.22
C ALA A 583 26.05 51.83 -33.68
N ASN A 584 25.63 53.06 -33.98
CA ASN A 584 25.59 53.56 -35.35
C ASN A 584 26.97 53.42 -36.02
N SER A 585 27.00 53.08 -37.30
CA SER A 585 28.25 52.88 -38.06
C SER A 585 29.12 54.14 -38.17
N ASN A 586 28.50 55.32 -38.06
CA ASN A 586 29.14 56.63 -37.99
C ASN A 586 29.36 57.13 -36.55
N TRP A 587 29.01 56.35 -35.53
CA TRP A 587 29.06 56.68 -34.09
C TRP A 587 28.20 57.88 -33.68
N SER A 588 27.12 58.18 -34.40
CA SER A 588 26.10 59.14 -33.92
C SER A 588 25.30 58.57 -32.75
N ASP A 589 24.76 59.47 -31.93
CA ASP A 589 23.90 59.11 -30.81
C ASP A 589 22.66 58.33 -31.29
N MET A 590 22.21 57.41 -30.45
CA MET A 590 20.96 56.65 -30.56
C MET A 590 20.12 56.97 -29.33
N ASP A 591 18.81 57.10 -29.51
CA ASP A 591 17.84 57.23 -28.43
C ASP A 591 17.25 55.83 -28.18
N GLN A 592 17.46 55.27 -26.99
CA GLN A 592 16.86 53.98 -26.64
C GLN A 592 15.50 54.14 -25.93
N SER A 593 15.01 55.37 -25.70
CA SER A 593 13.78 55.59 -24.92
C SER A 593 12.51 55.04 -25.56
N ASN A 594 12.54 54.82 -26.87
CA ASN A 594 11.49 54.23 -27.69
C ASN A 594 11.75 52.76 -28.06
N ASP A 595 12.94 52.21 -27.77
CA ASP A 595 13.20 50.79 -28.01
C ASP A 595 12.26 49.91 -27.19
N TYR A 596 11.56 48.97 -27.83
CA TYR A 596 10.64 48.06 -27.13
C TYR A 596 11.33 47.24 -26.03
N SER A 597 12.54 46.75 -26.28
CA SER A 597 13.30 45.98 -25.30
C SER A 597 14.01 46.85 -24.24
N PHE A 598 13.97 48.17 -24.36
CA PHE A 598 14.59 49.06 -23.37
C PHE A 598 13.74 49.14 -22.10
N ASN A 599 14.39 48.94 -20.96
CA ASN A 599 13.79 49.18 -19.65
C ASN A 599 14.73 50.04 -18.80
N PRO A 600 14.39 51.31 -18.53
CA PRO A 600 15.26 52.24 -17.80
C PRO A 600 15.50 51.84 -16.34
N THR A 601 14.67 50.97 -15.76
CA THR A 601 14.79 50.53 -14.36
C THR A 601 15.66 49.28 -14.20
N ASN A 602 15.92 48.51 -15.28
CA ASN A 602 16.75 47.30 -15.26
C ASN A 602 18.25 47.64 -15.33
N LYS A 603 18.75 48.33 -14.28
CA LYS A 603 20.19 48.63 -14.13
C LYS A 603 20.99 47.49 -13.54
N ASP A 604 20.35 46.41 -13.12
CA ASP A 604 20.96 45.13 -12.75
C ASP A 604 20.28 43.97 -13.49
N PHE A 605 20.93 42.81 -13.53
CA PHE A 605 20.41 41.64 -14.22
C PHE A 605 19.09 41.18 -13.56
N ALA A 606 18.01 41.27 -14.31
CA ALA A 606 16.68 40.84 -13.91
C ALA A 606 15.98 40.14 -15.09
N THR A 607 14.96 39.35 -14.79
CA THR A 607 14.10 38.76 -15.83
C THR A 607 13.46 39.87 -16.66
N SER A 608 13.32 39.64 -17.96
CA SER A 608 12.69 40.57 -18.89
C SER A 608 11.62 39.87 -19.70
N THR A 609 10.44 40.47 -19.76
CA THR A 609 9.34 39.99 -20.61
C THR A 609 9.39 40.60 -22.01
N VAL A 610 10.27 41.57 -22.27
CA VAL A 610 10.33 42.33 -23.54
C VAL A 610 11.59 42.04 -24.36
N VAL A 611 12.44 41.12 -23.88
CA VAL A 611 13.55 40.57 -24.65
C VAL A 611 13.25 39.09 -24.87
N GLY A 612 13.26 38.65 -26.13
CA GLY A 612 12.88 37.29 -26.49
C GLY A 612 14.05 36.31 -26.37
N LEU A 613 13.82 35.16 -25.75
CA LEU A 613 14.67 33.99 -25.77
C LEU A 613 14.03 32.91 -26.64
N TYR A 614 14.81 32.30 -27.52
CA TYR A 614 14.35 31.29 -28.46
C TYR A 614 15.17 30.03 -28.34
N LEU A 615 14.50 28.89 -28.53
CA LEU A 615 15.11 27.58 -28.67
C LEU A 615 14.70 26.99 -30.02
N LYS A 616 15.68 26.62 -30.85
CA LYS A 616 15.49 26.11 -32.22
C LYS A 616 14.55 26.99 -33.05
N GLY A 617 14.58 28.31 -32.81
CA GLY A 617 13.74 29.30 -33.47
C GLY A 617 12.31 29.48 -32.91
N LYS A 618 11.89 28.69 -31.92
CA LYS A 618 10.62 28.87 -31.20
C LYS A 618 10.84 29.80 -30.00
N LEU A 619 9.96 30.80 -29.83
CA LEU A 619 9.97 31.68 -28.66
C LEU A 619 9.66 30.86 -27.40
N ILE A 620 10.55 30.90 -26.42
CA ILE A 620 10.41 30.19 -25.13
C ILE A 620 10.24 31.14 -23.95
N SER A 621 10.64 32.40 -24.07
CA SER A 621 10.40 33.44 -23.06
C SER A 621 10.46 34.84 -23.68
N GLY A 622 9.62 35.77 -23.21
CA GLY A 622 9.51 37.14 -23.72
C GLY A 622 8.29 37.36 -24.62
N ILE A 623 8.05 38.61 -25.00
CA ILE A 623 6.92 39.09 -25.83
C ILE A 623 7.52 39.90 -26.99
N GLU A 624 6.96 39.76 -28.21
CA GLU A 624 7.36 40.53 -29.41
C GLU A 624 6.46 41.79 -29.61
N PRO A 625 6.95 42.88 -30.23
CA PRO A 625 6.29 44.20 -30.28
C PRO A 625 5.10 44.41 -31.22
N ASP A 626 4.93 43.62 -32.28
CA ASP A 626 4.05 43.99 -33.42
C ASP A 626 2.60 43.47 -33.33
N GLY A 627 2.24 42.71 -32.29
CA GLY A 627 0.92 42.06 -32.23
C GLY A 627 0.63 41.18 -33.46
N SER A 628 1.66 40.83 -34.25
CA SER A 628 1.61 39.76 -35.26
C SER A 628 1.78 38.39 -34.62
N SER A 629 1.99 38.34 -33.30
CA SER A 629 1.60 37.19 -32.49
C SER A 629 0.08 37.10 -32.54
N ASN A 630 -0.45 36.53 -33.61
CA ASN A 630 -1.52 35.59 -33.40
C ASN A 630 -0.91 34.50 -32.52
N ILE A 631 -1.12 34.58 -31.21
CA ILE A 631 -0.70 33.50 -30.32
C ILE A 631 -1.58 32.33 -30.74
N PRO A 632 -1.03 31.27 -31.37
CA PRO A 632 -1.86 30.16 -31.82
C PRO A 632 -2.70 29.68 -30.63
N PRO A 633 -3.95 29.27 -30.87
CA PRO A 633 -4.80 28.86 -29.78
C PRO A 633 -4.13 27.70 -29.06
N VAL A 634 -4.37 27.54 -27.77
CA VAL A 634 -3.97 26.33 -27.05
C VAL A 634 -5.13 25.36 -27.17
N ALA A 635 -4.95 24.31 -27.98
CA ALA A 635 -5.86 23.19 -28.02
C ALA A 635 -5.70 22.39 -26.72
N ILE A 636 -6.76 22.34 -25.91
CA ILE A 636 -6.85 21.49 -24.72
C ILE A 636 -7.89 20.44 -25.03
N LEU A 637 -7.45 19.18 -24.98
CA LEU A 637 -8.25 18.00 -25.22
C LEU A 637 -8.36 17.24 -23.90
N GLU A 638 -9.59 17.05 -23.42
CA GLU A 638 -9.90 16.11 -22.35
C GLU A 638 -10.76 14.98 -22.92
N ALA A 639 -10.41 13.74 -22.58
CA ALA A 639 -11.23 12.56 -22.85
C ALA A 639 -11.63 11.97 -21.49
N SER A 640 -12.89 11.54 -21.35
CA SER A 640 -13.39 11.00 -20.08
C SER A 640 -12.64 9.74 -19.64
N ILE A 641 -12.17 8.95 -20.61
CA ILE A 641 -11.26 7.81 -20.45
C ILE A 641 -10.39 7.69 -21.72
N VAL A 642 -9.15 7.20 -21.59
CA VAL A 642 -8.22 7.02 -22.72
C VAL A 642 -7.94 5.56 -23.08
N SER A 643 -8.46 4.62 -22.27
CA SER A 643 -8.44 3.21 -22.62
C SER A 643 -9.65 2.47 -22.07
N GLY A 644 -9.97 1.35 -22.70
CA GLY A 644 -11.01 0.42 -22.26
C GLY A 644 -11.32 -0.62 -23.32
N ASP A 645 -12.25 -1.50 -23.00
CA ASP A 645 -12.62 -2.64 -23.83
C ASP A 645 -13.60 -2.26 -24.95
N ALA A 646 -13.48 -2.87 -26.14
CA ALA A 646 -14.44 -2.66 -27.22
C ALA A 646 -15.83 -3.29 -26.88
N PRO A 647 -16.97 -2.60 -27.13
CA PRO A 647 -17.09 -1.22 -27.61
C PRO A 647 -16.85 -0.19 -26.50
N LEU A 648 -16.06 0.85 -26.80
CA LEU A 648 -15.65 1.88 -25.85
C LEU A 648 -16.31 3.23 -26.17
N LEU A 649 -17.24 3.68 -25.31
CA LEU A 649 -17.88 4.99 -25.43
C LEU A 649 -17.10 6.05 -24.63
N ILE A 650 -16.72 7.15 -25.28
CA ILE A 650 -15.90 8.21 -24.70
C ILE A 650 -16.57 9.56 -24.92
N ASP A 651 -16.55 10.39 -23.88
CA ASP A 651 -16.89 11.81 -23.95
C ASP A 651 -15.59 12.60 -24.10
N PHE A 652 -15.58 13.52 -25.05
CA PHE A 652 -14.46 14.39 -25.38
C PHE A 652 -14.86 15.85 -25.15
N ASP A 653 -14.01 16.59 -24.44
CA ASP A 653 -14.21 17.99 -24.09
C ASP A 653 -13.02 18.83 -24.59
N GLY A 654 -13.30 19.72 -25.54
CA GLY A 654 -12.34 20.70 -26.06
C GLY A 654 -12.55 22.11 -25.50
N SER A 655 -13.55 22.32 -24.64
CA SER A 655 -14.05 23.64 -24.23
C SER A 655 -13.09 24.42 -23.34
N SER A 656 -12.12 23.75 -22.73
CA SER A 656 -11.00 24.36 -22.01
C SER A 656 -9.95 24.99 -22.94
N SER A 657 -10.03 24.76 -24.25
CA SER A 657 -9.12 25.39 -25.22
C SER A 657 -9.21 26.92 -25.13
N THR A 658 -8.07 27.60 -25.21
CA THR A 658 -8.02 29.06 -25.05
C THR A 658 -7.29 29.71 -26.21
N ASP A 659 -7.61 30.98 -26.43
CA ASP A 659 -6.88 31.85 -27.33
C ASP A 659 -6.44 33.07 -26.53
N ALA A 660 -5.13 33.35 -26.54
CA ALA A 660 -4.57 34.42 -25.72
C ALA A 660 -4.93 35.81 -26.29
N ASP A 661 -5.29 35.89 -27.56
CA ASP A 661 -5.77 37.10 -28.23
C ASP A 661 -7.28 37.31 -28.02
N GLY A 662 -7.97 36.29 -27.49
CA GLY A 662 -9.40 36.29 -27.20
C GLY A 662 -10.28 36.05 -28.43
N ASP A 663 -9.72 35.51 -29.52
CA ASP A 663 -10.43 35.19 -30.75
C ASP A 663 -11.40 34.00 -30.55
N ALA A 664 -12.44 33.94 -31.39
CA ALA A 664 -13.47 32.90 -31.31
C ALA A 664 -12.97 31.59 -31.93
N LEU A 665 -13.03 30.51 -31.16
CA LEU A 665 -12.50 29.21 -31.56
C LEU A 665 -13.50 28.35 -32.35
N THR A 666 -12.97 27.61 -33.32
CA THR A 666 -13.64 26.52 -34.03
C THR A 666 -12.93 25.21 -33.76
N TYR A 667 -13.67 24.10 -33.72
CA TYR A 667 -13.19 22.78 -33.29
C TYR A 667 -13.34 21.79 -34.45
N LEU A 668 -12.40 20.87 -34.56
CA LEU A 668 -12.49 19.71 -35.44
C LEU A 668 -11.85 18.51 -34.75
N TRP A 669 -12.66 17.54 -34.39
CA TRP A 669 -12.24 16.23 -33.93
C TRP A 669 -12.05 15.29 -35.11
N ASP A 670 -10.96 14.54 -35.13
CA ASP A 670 -10.76 13.33 -35.94
C ASP A 670 -10.52 12.17 -34.97
N PHE A 671 -11.36 11.13 -35.03
CA PHE A 671 -11.28 9.99 -34.12
C PHE A 671 -10.25 8.93 -34.55
N GLY A 672 -9.39 9.22 -35.53
CA GLY A 672 -8.31 8.34 -35.95
C GLY A 672 -8.74 7.15 -36.83
N ASN A 673 -10.04 7.03 -37.11
CA ASN A 673 -10.62 6.06 -38.03
C ASN A 673 -11.31 6.70 -39.25
N GLY A 674 -11.15 8.02 -39.42
CA GLY A 674 -11.75 8.80 -40.50
C GLY A 674 -13.11 9.42 -40.18
N ASP A 675 -13.68 9.15 -39.00
CA ASP A 675 -14.86 9.86 -38.51
C ASP A 675 -14.46 11.19 -37.83
N THR A 676 -15.26 12.23 -38.01
CA THR A 676 -14.97 13.59 -37.52
C THR A 676 -16.20 14.32 -36.96
N THR A 677 -16.01 15.32 -36.10
CA THR A 677 -17.07 16.25 -35.66
C THR A 677 -16.53 17.66 -35.38
N GLU A 678 -17.38 18.69 -35.46
CA GLU A 678 -16.99 20.11 -35.31
C GLU A 678 -17.47 20.75 -33.99
N GLU A 679 -18.08 19.94 -33.10
CA GLU A 679 -18.59 20.41 -31.81
C GLU A 679 -17.47 20.50 -30.76
N ALA A 680 -17.54 21.47 -29.84
CA ALA A 680 -16.57 21.60 -28.74
C ALA A 680 -16.65 20.43 -27.74
N LEU A 681 -17.84 19.83 -27.59
CA LEU A 681 -18.08 18.61 -26.82
C LEU A 681 -18.52 17.51 -27.79
N ALA A 682 -17.91 16.33 -27.70
CA ALA A 682 -18.23 15.19 -28.54
C ALA A 682 -18.38 13.90 -27.72
N THR A 683 -19.23 12.98 -28.18
CA THR A 683 -19.31 11.61 -27.64
C THR A 683 -19.11 10.64 -28.79
N TYR A 684 -18.20 9.68 -28.66
CA TYR A 684 -17.85 8.73 -29.73
C TYR A 684 -17.66 7.30 -29.21
N GLU A 685 -18.11 6.30 -29.98
CA GLU A 685 -18.03 4.87 -29.63
C GLU A 685 -17.05 4.14 -30.56
N PHE A 686 -15.97 3.61 -30.00
CA PHE A 686 -15.04 2.76 -30.73
C PHE A 686 -15.42 1.29 -30.61
N VAL A 687 -15.94 0.71 -31.70
CA VAL A 687 -16.49 -0.66 -31.71
C VAL A 687 -15.42 -1.72 -31.95
N GLN A 688 -14.30 -1.37 -32.60
CA GLN A 688 -13.22 -2.32 -32.89
C GLN A 688 -12.01 -2.07 -31.97
N PRO A 689 -11.35 -3.13 -31.49
CA PRO A 689 -10.10 -2.97 -30.80
C PRO A 689 -9.02 -2.38 -31.72
N GLY A 690 -8.19 -1.53 -31.17
CA GLY A 690 -7.20 -0.78 -31.92
C GLY A 690 -6.71 0.44 -31.14
N SER A 691 -5.62 1.00 -31.64
CA SER A 691 -5.10 2.28 -31.17
C SER A 691 -5.60 3.35 -32.13
N TYR A 692 -6.38 4.29 -31.61
CA TYR A 692 -6.95 5.40 -32.36
C TYR A 692 -6.30 6.70 -31.90
N GLU A 693 -5.54 7.35 -32.78
CA GLU A 693 -5.03 8.70 -32.52
C GLU A 693 -6.18 9.68 -32.73
N VAL A 694 -6.77 10.15 -31.63
CA VAL A 694 -7.84 11.14 -31.64
C VAL A 694 -7.21 12.52 -31.60
N THR A 695 -7.43 13.32 -32.63
CA THR A 695 -6.90 14.68 -32.71
C THR A 695 -8.02 15.70 -32.61
N LEU A 696 -7.87 16.68 -31.72
CA LEU A 696 -8.64 17.91 -31.72
C LEU A 696 -7.80 19.01 -32.38
N THR A 697 -8.27 19.52 -33.51
CA THR A 697 -7.75 20.75 -34.11
C THR A 697 -8.64 21.92 -33.70
N VAL A 698 -8.04 22.95 -33.10
CA VAL A 698 -8.70 24.21 -32.76
C VAL A 698 -8.15 25.31 -33.66
N HIS A 699 -9.02 26.15 -34.22
CA HIS A 699 -8.64 27.23 -35.15
C HIS A 699 -9.32 28.55 -34.75
N ASP A 700 -8.55 29.64 -34.71
CA ASP A 700 -8.97 30.99 -34.26
C ASP A 700 -9.41 31.92 -35.43
N GLY A 701 -9.20 31.47 -36.67
CA GLY A 701 -9.47 32.23 -37.90
C GLY A 701 -8.21 32.61 -38.70
N ARG A 702 -7.03 32.43 -38.12
CA ARG A 702 -5.72 32.77 -38.68
C ARG A 702 -4.66 31.68 -38.47
N ALA A 703 -4.71 30.96 -37.35
CA ALA A 703 -3.87 29.82 -37.02
C ALA A 703 -4.69 28.67 -36.44
N SER A 704 -4.04 27.53 -36.31
CA SER A 704 -4.59 26.35 -35.65
C SER A 704 -3.57 25.74 -34.71
N ALA A 705 -4.06 25.17 -33.63
CA ALA A 705 -3.31 24.20 -32.83
C ALA A 705 -4.02 22.86 -32.86
N THR A 706 -3.26 21.81 -32.57
CA THR A 706 -3.80 20.46 -32.47
C THR A 706 -3.33 19.85 -31.16
N ALA A 707 -4.27 19.28 -30.43
CA ALA A 707 -4.01 18.35 -29.35
C ALA A 707 -4.36 16.95 -29.85
N ALA A 708 -3.57 15.96 -29.46
CA ALA A 708 -3.82 14.57 -29.80
C ALA A 708 -3.81 13.75 -28.52
N THR A 709 -4.69 12.77 -28.44
CA THR A 709 -4.62 11.70 -27.45
C THR A 709 -4.76 10.38 -28.17
N THR A 710 -4.12 9.34 -27.63
CA THR A 710 -4.32 7.99 -28.16
C THR A 710 -5.37 7.28 -27.33
N ILE A 711 -6.47 6.90 -27.98
CA ILE A 711 -7.48 6.04 -27.40
C ILE A 711 -7.13 4.59 -27.68
N THR A 712 -6.86 3.82 -26.63
CA THR A 712 -6.59 2.38 -26.74
C THR A 712 -7.85 1.59 -26.47
N VAL A 713 -8.35 0.92 -27.50
CA VAL A 713 -9.51 0.05 -27.40
C VAL A 713 -9.01 -1.39 -27.37
N ASN A 714 -9.14 -2.03 -26.23
CA ASN A 714 -8.66 -3.38 -26.01
C ASN A 714 -9.63 -4.39 -26.63
N ALA A 715 -9.07 -5.48 -27.14
CA ALA A 715 -9.86 -6.64 -27.54
C ALA A 715 -10.44 -7.28 -26.29
N THR A 716 -11.74 -7.58 -26.33
CA THR A 716 -12.42 -8.14 -25.17
C THR A 716 -11.98 -9.57 -24.90
N GLU A 717 -11.58 -9.82 -23.65
CA GLU A 717 -11.13 -11.15 -23.24
C GLU A 717 -12.29 -12.15 -23.28
N VAL A 718 -12.00 -13.36 -23.76
CA VAL A 718 -12.91 -14.51 -23.71
C VAL A 718 -12.78 -15.12 -22.34
N ILE A 719 -13.89 -15.53 -21.75
CA ILE A 719 -13.90 -16.24 -20.47
C ILE A 719 -14.34 -17.66 -20.73
N ALA A 720 -13.44 -18.62 -20.48
CA ALA A 720 -13.74 -20.03 -20.51
C ALA A 720 -14.43 -20.42 -19.19
N ASP A 721 -15.66 -20.90 -19.28
CA ASP A 721 -16.39 -21.35 -18.11
C ASP A 721 -17.23 -22.59 -18.43
N PHE A 722 -17.30 -23.50 -17.46
CA PHE A 722 -18.11 -24.69 -17.53
C PHE A 722 -18.45 -25.26 -16.16
N ILE A 723 -19.50 -26.09 -16.16
CA ILE A 723 -19.93 -26.92 -15.03
C ILE A 723 -19.84 -28.41 -15.39
N VAL A 724 -19.74 -29.25 -14.36
CA VAL A 724 -19.80 -30.71 -14.49
C VAL A 724 -20.86 -31.29 -13.56
N ASP A 725 -21.45 -32.42 -13.95
CA ASP A 725 -22.46 -33.09 -13.12
C ASP A 725 -21.89 -33.81 -11.88
N LYS A 726 -20.59 -34.14 -11.90
CA LYS A 726 -19.82 -34.69 -10.78
C LYS A 726 -18.32 -34.53 -11.01
N THR A 727 -17.54 -34.50 -9.93
CA THR A 727 -16.06 -34.40 -9.97
C THR A 727 -15.36 -35.65 -9.43
N GLN A 728 -16.12 -36.63 -8.92
CA GLN A 728 -15.57 -37.86 -8.39
C GLN A 728 -16.51 -39.05 -8.53
N GLY A 729 -15.95 -40.26 -8.47
CA GLY A 729 -16.71 -41.51 -8.45
C GLY A 729 -15.83 -42.72 -8.77
N VAL A 730 -16.46 -43.87 -8.92
CA VAL A 730 -15.75 -45.14 -9.15
C VAL A 730 -15.65 -45.43 -10.65
N ALA A 731 -14.51 -45.97 -11.10
CA ALA A 731 -14.35 -46.38 -12.49
C ALA A 731 -15.30 -47.55 -12.86
N PRO A 732 -15.99 -47.51 -14.02
CA PRO A 732 -16.00 -46.45 -15.02
C PRO A 732 -16.90 -45.27 -14.63
N LEU A 733 -16.37 -44.04 -14.72
CA LEU A 733 -17.06 -42.81 -14.35
C LEU A 733 -17.35 -41.94 -15.58
N THR A 734 -18.62 -41.80 -15.96
CA THR A 734 -19.04 -40.88 -17.05
C THR A 734 -19.46 -39.52 -16.50
N ILE A 735 -18.83 -38.43 -16.94
CA ILE A 735 -19.10 -37.05 -16.53
C ILE A 735 -19.65 -36.26 -17.72
N ASN A 736 -20.66 -35.44 -17.47
CA ASN A 736 -21.20 -34.49 -18.42
C ASN A 736 -20.62 -33.10 -18.14
N PHE A 737 -20.11 -32.45 -19.18
CA PHE A 737 -19.51 -31.12 -19.15
C PHE A 737 -20.39 -30.15 -19.95
N ASP A 738 -20.65 -28.98 -19.39
CA ASP A 738 -21.46 -27.93 -20.01
C ASP A 738 -20.74 -26.59 -19.91
N ALA A 739 -20.22 -26.12 -21.05
CA ALA A 739 -19.48 -24.87 -21.20
C ALA A 739 -20.34 -23.68 -21.64
N SER A 740 -21.68 -23.81 -21.58
CA SER A 740 -22.61 -22.74 -21.95
C SER A 740 -22.46 -21.45 -21.15
N SER A 741 -21.77 -21.49 -20.01
CA SER A 741 -21.41 -20.31 -19.20
C SER A 741 -20.22 -19.53 -19.74
N SER A 742 -19.48 -20.05 -20.72
CA SER A 742 -18.38 -19.32 -21.37
C SER A 742 -18.91 -18.10 -22.10
N TYR A 743 -18.16 -17.00 -22.08
CA TYR A 743 -18.65 -15.70 -22.52
C TYR A 743 -17.61 -14.93 -23.32
N ASN A 744 -18.09 -14.18 -24.31
CA ASN A 744 -17.33 -13.14 -25.00
C ASN A 744 -18.18 -11.86 -25.01
N PRO A 745 -17.67 -10.73 -24.49
CA PRO A 745 -18.37 -9.45 -24.56
C PRO A 745 -18.52 -8.92 -26.00
N ALA A 746 -17.62 -9.29 -26.91
CA ALA A 746 -17.73 -8.93 -28.32
C ALA A 746 -18.71 -9.84 -29.09
N PRO A 747 -19.45 -9.30 -30.07
CA PRO A 747 -20.36 -10.09 -30.91
C PRO A 747 -19.59 -11.09 -31.77
N GLY A 748 -19.81 -12.40 -31.57
CA GLY A 748 -19.22 -13.44 -32.38
C GLY A 748 -19.47 -14.85 -31.84
N LEU A 749 -19.11 -15.87 -32.62
CA LEU A 749 -19.21 -17.28 -32.20
C LEU A 749 -17.97 -17.70 -31.41
N LEU A 750 -18.18 -18.51 -30.37
CA LEU A 750 -17.13 -19.19 -29.60
C LEU A 750 -16.90 -20.61 -30.13
N THR A 751 -15.66 -21.09 -30.03
CA THR A 751 -15.30 -22.51 -30.20
C THR A 751 -14.86 -23.10 -28.88
N TYR A 752 -15.08 -24.42 -28.69
CA TYR A 752 -14.87 -25.12 -27.42
C TYR A 752 -14.08 -26.40 -27.66
N ASP A 753 -12.88 -26.47 -27.13
CA ASP A 753 -11.96 -27.61 -27.23
C ASP A 753 -11.72 -28.21 -25.84
N TRP A 754 -11.80 -29.53 -25.71
CA TRP A 754 -11.65 -30.25 -24.44
C TRP A 754 -10.48 -31.23 -24.49
N ASP A 755 -9.65 -31.23 -23.44
CA ASP A 755 -8.69 -32.28 -23.10
C ASP A 755 -9.07 -32.88 -21.74
N PHE A 756 -9.38 -34.17 -21.67
CA PHE A 756 -9.87 -34.79 -20.45
C PHE A 756 -8.76 -35.26 -19.50
N GLY A 757 -7.49 -35.10 -19.87
CA GLY A 757 -6.34 -35.47 -19.05
C GLY A 757 -6.03 -36.98 -19.01
N ASP A 758 -6.82 -37.81 -19.69
CA ASP A 758 -6.60 -39.25 -19.87
C ASP A 758 -6.05 -39.61 -21.27
N GLY A 759 -5.68 -38.60 -22.04
CA GLY A 759 -5.19 -38.72 -23.42
C GLY A 759 -6.29 -38.68 -24.48
N THR A 760 -7.53 -38.36 -24.11
CA THR A 760 -8.65 -38.16 -25.03
C THR A 760 -9.10 -36.70 -25.09
N ILE A 761 -9.64 -36.28 -26.24
CA ILE A 761 -10.09 -34.91 -26.51
C ILE A 761 -11.52 -34.91 -27.09
N ALA A 762 -12.23 -33.78 -26.98
CA ALA A 762 -13.52 -33.55 -27.63
C ALA A 762 -13.70 -32.08 -28.03
N GLU A 763 -14.69 -31.80 -28.88
CA GLU A 763 -15.08 -30.44 -29.26
C GLU A 763 -16.58 -30.25 -29.01
N GLY A 764 -16.98 -29.04 -28.61
CA GLY A 764 -18.38 -28.65 -28.44
C GLY A 764 -18.69 -28.03 -27.08
N GLU A 765 -19.72 -27.18 -27.06
CA GLU A 765 -20.18 -26.49 -25.85
C GLU A 765 -20.66 -27.48 -24.77
N GLN A 766 -21.24 -28.61 -25.16
CA GLN A 766 -21.69 -29.66 -24.25
C GLN A 766 -21.13 -31.01 -24.68
N VAL A 767 -20.39 -31.68 -23.78
CA VAL A 767 -19.72 -32.96 -24.05
C VAL A 767 -19.89 -33.93 -22.88
N ALA A 768 -19.83 -35.23 -23.15
CA ALA A 768 -19.86 -36.28 -22.12
C ALA A 768 -18.65 -37.20 -22.28
N HIS A 769 -17.91 -37.44 -21.20
CA HIS A 769 -16.68 -38.23 -21.22
C HIS A 769 -16.66 -39.33 -20.16
N ALA A 770 -16.07 -40.49 -20.46
CA ALA A 770 -16.05 -41.65 -19.58
C ALA A 770 -14.62 -42.06 -19.20
N TYR A 771 -14.27 -41.89 -17.92
CA TYR A 771 -13.01 -42.31 -17.34
C TYR A 771 -13.05 -43.78 -16.95
N MET A 772 -12.22 -44.60 -17.60
CA MET A 772 -12.26 -46.07 -17.48
C MET A 772 -11.34 -46.64 -16.41
N SER A 773 -10.39 -45.85 -15.90
CA SER A 773 -9.39 -46.26 -14.91
C SER A 773 -9.45 -45.34 -13.70
N SER A 774 -9.09 -45.86 -12.53
CA SER A 774 -8.87 -45.00 -11.36
C SER A 774 -7.66 -44.10 -11.58
N GLY A 775 -7.74 -42.88 -11.08
CA GLY A 775 -6.70 -41.86 -11.21
C GLY A 775 -7.27 -40.47 -10.92
N VAL A 776 -6.39 -39.48 -10.88
CA VAL A 776 -6.77 -38.07 -10.90
C VAL A 776 -6.49 -37.55 -12.30
N PHE A 777 -7.52 -37.05 -12.97
CA PHE A 777 -7.44 -36.51 -14.32
C PHE A 777 -7.78 -35.02 -14.29
N ILE A 778 -7.06 -34.22 -15.08
CA ILE A 778 -7.33 -32.79 -15.19
C ILE A 778 -8.10 -32.59 -16.50
N ALA A 779 -9.40 -32.35 -16.41
CA ALA A 779 -10.20 -31.99 -17.57
C ALA A 779 -10.08 -30.49 -17.83
N MET A 780 -9.65 -30.10 -19.02
CA MET A 780 -9.38 -28.73 -19.42
C MET A 780 -10.23 -28.35 -20.63
N LEU A 781 -10.97 -27.26 -20.51
CA LEU A 781 -11.64 -26.57 -21.60
C LEU A 781 -10.74 -25.45 -22.11
N THR A 782 -10.68 -25.27 -23.43
CA THR A 782 -10.17 -24.08 -24.11
C THR A 782 -11.30 -23.47 -24.93
N VAL A 783 -11.61 -22.20 -24.69
CA VAL A 783 -12.63 -21.45 -25.44
C VAL A 783 -11.95 -20.39 -26.26
N THR A 784 -12.23 -20.32 -27.56
CA THR A 784 -11.62 -19.33 -28.47
C THR A 784 -12.70 -18.51 -29.18
N ASN A 785 -12.53 -17.19 -29.28
CA ASN A 785 -13.42 -16.33 -30.08
C ASN A 785 -13.01 -16.24 -31.56
N TYR A 786 -13.83 -15.56 -32.36
CA TYR A 786 -13.56 -15.33 -33.78
C TYR A 786 -12.30 -14.50 -34.08
N GLU A 787 -11.73 -13.82 -33.07
CA GLU A 787 -10.50 -13.03 -33.16
C GLU A 787 -9.25 -13.84 -32.80
N GLY A 788 -9.41 -15.12 -32.44
CA GLY A 788 -8.32 -16.03 -32.11
C GLY A 788 -7.79 -15.88 -30.69
N LYS A 789 -8.48 -15.14 -29.81
CA LYS A 789 -8.19 -15.08 -28.38
C LYS A 789 -8.83 -16.25 -27.67
N SER A 790 -8.10 -16.87 -26.76
CA SER A 790 -8.54 -18.06 -26.04
C SER A 790 -8.33 -17.93 -24.54
N ASP A 791 -9.25 -18.50 -23.77
CA ASP A 791 -9.09 -18.73 -22.34
C ASP A 791 -9.27 -20.22 -22.03
N THR A 792 -8.78 -20.65 -20.87
CA THR A 792 -8.84 -22.04 -20.44
C THR A 792 -9.34 -22.17 -19.02
N LYS A 793 -10.19 -23.17 -18.78
CA LYS A 793 -10.63 -23.56 -17.43
C LYS A 793 -10.39 -25.04 -17.22
N SER A 794 -10.03 -25.46 -16.02
CA SER A 794 -9.84 -26.87 -15.69
C SER A 794 -10.60 -27.31 -14.44
N VAL A 795 -10.85 -28.62 -14.34
CA VAL A 795 -11.40 -29.28 -13.14
C VAL A 795 -10.69 -30.60 -12.88
N ASP A 796 -10.40 -30.88 -11.61
CA ASP A 796 -9.86 -32.16 -11.18
C ASP A 796 -10.97 -33.21 -11.08
N ILE A 797 -10.78 -34.33 -11.77
CA ILE A 797 -11.66 -35.50 -11.74
C ILE A 797 -10.97 -36.62 -10.99
N THR A 798 -11.51 -37.00 -9.83
CA THR A 798 -11.00 -38.11 -9.03
C THR A 798 -11.80 -39.38 -9.27
N VAL A 799 -11.18 -40.35 -9.93
CA VAL A 799 -11.75 -41.67 -10.17
C VAL A 799 -11.10 -42.68 -9.24
N THR A 800 -11.88 -43.31 -8.39
CA THR A 800 -11.40 -44.34 -7.46
C THR A 800 -11.63 -45.74 -8.02
N GLU A 801 -10.87 -46.72 -7.52
CA GLU A 801 -11.20 -48.13 -7.73
C GLU A 801 -12.40 -48.52 -6.86
N GLU A 802 -13.23 -49.46 -7.33
CA GLU A 802 -14.26 -50.09 -6.50
C GLU A 802 -13.60 -50.63 -5.21
N PRO A 803 -14.09 -50.27 -4.01
CA PRO A 803 -13.50 -50.75 -2.78
C PRO A 803 -13.66 -52.28 -2.67
N SER A 804 -12.54 -52.99 -2.81
CA SER A 804 -12.42 -54.41 -2.48
C SER A 804 -12.31 -54.57 -0.96
N GLY A 805 -13.44 -54.48 -0.25
CA GLY A 805 -13.52 -54.63 1.21
C GLY A 805 -14.36 -55.84 1.63
N GLU A 806 -13.76 -56.81 2.32
CA GLU A 806 -14.41 -58.06 2.74
C GLU A 806 -15.50 -57.90 3.84
N LEU A 807 -15.71 -56.69 4.40
CA LEU A 807 -16.76 -56.36 5.37
C LEU A 807 -17.55 -55.14 4.90
N ILE A 808 -18.87 -55.23 4.92
CA ILE A 808 -19.76 -54.10 4.59
C ILE A 808 -20.78 -53.87 5.70
N LEU A 809 -21.26 -52.63 5.83
CA LEU A 809 -22.31 -52.26 6.77
C LEU A 809 -23.59 -51.88 6.03
N GLN A 810 -24.71 -52.38 6.54
CA GLN A 810 -26.04 -51.98 6.14
C GLN A 810 -26.75 -51.25 7.28
N TYR A 811 -27.55 -50.27 6.90
CA TYR A 811 -28.32 -49.43 7.81
C TYR A 811 -29.79 -49.38 7.39
N ARG A 812 -30.65 -49.19 8.38
CA ARG A 812 -32.00 -48.68 8.19
C ARG A 812 -32.33 -47.68 9.29
N ASN A 813 -33.17 -46.71 8.99
CA ASN A 813 -33.77 -45.84 9.98
C ASN A 813 -34.78 -46.63 10.83
N GLY A 814 -34.55 -46.69 12.15
CA GLY A 814 -35.46 -47.30 13.12
C GLY A 814 -36.60 -46.41 13.58
N GLY A 815 -36.50 -45.09 13.36
CA GLY A 815 -37.48 -44.09 13.74
C GLY A 815 -38.55 -43.86 12.68
N SER A 816 -39.69 -43.32 13.10
CA SER A 816 -40.80 -42.94 12.20
C SER A 816 -40.96 -41.43 12.03
N ASN A 817 -40.24 -40.62 12.81
CA ASN A 817 -40.32 -39.16 12.81
C ASN A 817 -38.91 -38.59 13.02
N PRO A 818 -38.34 -37.81 12.08
CA PRO A 818 -37.00 -37.23 12.19
C PRO A 818 -36.87 -36.14 13.27
N SER A 819 -37.99 -35.76 13.91
CA SER A 819 -38.01 -34.75 14.98
C SER A 819 -38.45 -35.32 16.33
N ASP A 820 -38.21 -36.61 16.56
CA ASP A 820 -38.54 -37.29 17.81
C ASP A 820 -37.48 -37.06 18.90
N ASN A 821 -37.75 -37.49 20.13
CA ASN A 821 -36.82 -37.40 21.25
C ASN A 821 -35.81 -38.55 21.33
N MET A 822 -35.76 -39.40 20.31
CA MET A 822 -34.84 -40.53 20.20
C MET A 822 -34.37 -40.72 18.77
N ILE A 823 -33.07 -40.92 18.58
CA ILE A 823 -32.47 -41.35 17.31
C ILE A 823 -32.28 -42.87 17.37
N ASN A 824 -32.66 -43.59 16.30
CA ASN A 824 -32.77 -45.06 16.30
C ASN A 824 -31.89 -45.70 15.21
N PRO A 825 -30.55 -45.70 15.36
CA PRO A 825 -29.65 -46.30 14.38
C PRO A 825 -29.74 -47.83 14.42
N HIS A 826 -30.30 -48.42 13.36
CA HIS A 826 -30.38 -49.88 13.21
C HIS A 826 -29.39 -50.34 12.14
N ILE A 827 -28.41 -51.16 12.54
CA ILE A 827 -27.30 -51.59 11.68
C ILE A 827 -27.23 -53.12 11.52
N GLN A 828 -26.52 -53.57 10.49
CA GLN A 828 -26.19 -54.97 10.23
C GLN A 828 -24.82 -55.04 9.53
N ILE A 829 -23.87 -55.78 10.10
CA ILE A 829 -22.52 -55.96 9.55
C ILE A 829 -22.48 -57.28 8.77
N ILE A 830 -21.97 -57.26 7.55
CA ILE A 830 -21.88 -58.43 6.66
C ILE A 830 -20.41 -58.75 6.42
N ASN A 831 -20.02 -59.99 6.73
CA ASN A 831 -18.71 -60.53 6.42
C ASN A 831 -18.76 -61.27 5.08
N GLN A 832 -18.28 -60.60 4.04
CA GLN A 832 -18.10 -61.15 2.70
C GLN A 832 -16.72 -61.81 2.52
N GLY A 833 -15.85 -61.70 3.52
CA GLY A 833 -14.51 -62.27 3.55
C GLY A 833 -14.47 -63.77 3.77
N SER A 834 -13.26 -64.32 3.64
CA SER A 834 -13.00 -65.76 3.72
C SER A 834 -12.74 -66.28 5.15
N THR A 835 -12.63 -65.38 6.13
CA THR A 835 -12.34 -65.72 7.53
C THR A 835 -13.37 -65.13 8.48
N ALA A 836 -13.54 -65.72 9.66
CA ALA A 836 -14.46 -65.19 10.67
C ALA A 836 -13.85 -63.94 11.34
N VAL A 837 -14.67 -62.93 11.59
CA VAL A 837 -14.24 -61.65 12.18
C VAL A 837 -14.84 -61.50 13.57
N ALA A 838 -14.01 -61.31 14.58
CA ALA A 838 -14.47 -61.15 15.97
C ALA A 838 -15.18 -59.79 16.14
N TYR A 839 -16.31 -59.78 16.85
CA TYR A 839 -17.03 -58.51 17.11
C TYR A 839 -16.20 -57.54 17.95
N ASN A 840 -15.38 -58.04 18.88
CA ASN A 840 -14.54 -57.20 19.74
C ASN A 840 -13.46 -56.42 18.97
N ASP A 841 -13.23 -56.76 17.70
CA ASP A 841 -12.31 -56.02 16.83
C ASP A 841 -13.04 -54.90 16.07
N LEU A 842 -14.37 -54.82 16.15
CA LEU A 842 -15.20 -53.94 15.35
C LEU A 842 -15.77 -52.77 16.16
N SER A 843 -15.88 -51.61 15.52
CA SER A 843 -16.71 -50.50 15.99
C SER A 843 -17.45 -49.85 14.83
N VAL A 844 -18.59 -49.23 15.11
CA VAL A 844 -19.41 -48.52 14.11
C VAL A 844 -19.68 -47.11 14.60
N ARG A 845 -19.58 -46.11 13.73
CA ARG A 845 -19.94 -44.72 14.08
C ARG A 845 -21.14 -44.24 13.27
N TYR A 846 -22.13 -43.75 14.01
CA TYR A 846 -23.25 -42.98 13.48
C TYR A 846 -22.98 -41.50 13.80
N TRP A 847 -22.87 -40.68 12.76
CA TRP A 847 -22.51 -39.27 12.81
C TRP A 847 -23.75 -38.39 12.81
N PHE A 848 -23.83 -37.45 13.77
CA PHE A 848 -25.00 -36.61 13.99
C PHE A 848 -24.59 -35.19 14.39
N THR A 849 -25.47 -34.23 14.17
CA THR A 849 -25.22 -32.83 14.52
C THR A 849 -25.54 -32.60 15.99
N SER A 850 -24.69 -31.85 16.69
CA SER A 850 -24.95 -31.52 18.08
C SER A 850 -26.14 -30.57 18.21
N GLU A 851 -27.15 -30.91 19.00
CA GLU A 851 -28.04 -29.91 19.59
C GLU A 851 -27.67 -29.71 21.08
N GLU A 852 -28.56 -29.18 21.94
CA GLU A 852 -28.31 -29.02 23.39
C GLU A 852 -28.06 -30.38 24.09
N ASN A 853 -26.90 -30.99 23.82
CA ASN A 853 -26.51 -32.37 24.09
C ASN A 853 -26.03 -32.57 25.53
N SER A 854 -26.78 -32.03 26.48
CA SER A 854 -26.53 -32.26 27.91
C SER A 854 -26.74 -33.75 28.24
N ASN A 855 -25.63 -34.48 28.42
CA ASN A 855 -25.57 -35.91 28.76
C ASN A 855 -26.48 -36.83 27.90
N LEU A 856 -25.91 -37.49 26.88
CA LEU A 856 -26.62 -38.47 26.05
C LEU A 856 -26.62 -39.87 26.68
N ASN A 857 -27.73 -40.61 26.52
CA ASN A 857 -27.88 -41.99 26.96
C ASN A 857 -28.10 -42.92 25.76
N PHE A 858 -27.42 -44.07 25.74
CA PHE A 858 -27.56 -45.09 24.70
C PHE A 858 -28.15 -46.40 25.26
N TRP A 859 -28.99 -47.06 24.47
CA TRP A 859 -29.52 -48.39 24.73
C TRP A 859 -29.43 -49.26 23.47
N CYS A 860 -29.06 -50.53 23.64
CA CYS A 860 -29.27 -51.57 22.63
C CYS A 860 -30.57 -52.31 22.93
N ASP A 861 -31.58 -52.12 22.09
CA ASP A 861 -32.90 -52.75 22.26
C ASP A 861 -32.89 -54.22 21.79
N TRP A 862 -32.09 -54.56 20.77
CA TRP A 862 -31.97 -55.94 20.29
C TRP A 862 -30.67 -56.18 19.52
N ALA A 863 -30.03 -57.33 19.78
CA ALA A 863 -28.95 -57.89 18.96
C ALA A 863 -29.03 -59.43 19.01
N GLN A 864 -28.77 -60.11 17.90
CA GLN A 864 -28.90 -61.58 17.80
C GLN A 864 -28.00 -62.34 18.79
N PHE A 865 -26.82 -61.79 19.09
CA PHE A 865 -25.86 -62.34 20.06
C PHE A 865 -26.07 -61.81 21.49
N GLY A 866 -27.09 -60.97 21.72
CA GLY A 866 -27.48 -60.43 23.02
C GLY A 866 -27.16 -58.94 23.18
N SER A 867 -28.12 -58.15 23.65
CA SER A 867 -27.97 -56.69 23.80
C SER A 867 -26.94 -56.26 24.84
N GLY A 868 -26.72 -57.07 25.88
CA GLY A 868 -25.69 -56.81 26.90
C GLY A 868 -24.24 -56.90 26.39
N PHE A 869 -24.04 -57.29 25.12
CA PHE A 869 -22.73 -57.30 24.47
C PHE A 869 -22.46 -56.06 23.60
N VAL A 870 -23.43 -55.14 23.49
CA VAL A 870 -23.33 -53.93 22.67
C VAL A 870 -23.28 -52.71 23.58
N ASN A 871 -22.24 -51.91 23.44
CA ASN A 871 -22.05 -50.66 24.16
C ASN A 871 -22.11 -49.47 23.19
N GLY A 872 -22.50 -48.31 23.71
CA GLY A 872 -22.46 -47.05 22.96
C GLY A 872 -21.71 -46.00 23.77
N THR A 873 -20.79 -45.31 23.10
CA THR A 873 -20.05 -44.16 23.63
C THR A 873 -20.17 -43.00 22.67
N PHE A 874 -20.21 -41.77 23.19
CA PHE A 874 -20.30 -40.57 22.35
C PHE A 874 -18.93 -39.90 22.27
N GLY A 875 -18.59 -39.41 21.10
CA GLY A 875 -17.33 -38.70 20.85
C GLY A 875 -17.52 -37.64 19.78
N GLN A 876 -16.45 -36.90 19.51
CA GLN A 876 -16.41 -35.88 18.48
C GLN A 876 -15.16 -36.07 17.62
N GLN A 877 -15.31 -35.98 16.30
CA GLN A 877 -14.21 -36.02 15.33
C GLN A 877 -14.63 -35.25 14.07
N ASN A 878 -13.70 -34.55 13.43
CA ASN A 878 -13.95 -33.73 12.23
C ASN A 878 -15.04 -32.66 12.39
N GLY A 879 -15.22 -32.14 13.61
CA GLY A 879 -16.23 -31.10 13.91
C GLY A 879 -17.66 -31.62 14.02
N MET A 880 -17.86 -32.95 14.06
CA MET A 880 -19.18 -33.58 14.19
C MET A 880 -19.19 -34.57 15.35
N ASP A 881 -20.33 -34.68 16.02
CA ASP A 881 -20.54 -35.67 17.07
C ASP A 881 -20.85 -37.04 16.45
N TYR A 882 -20.46 -38.10 17.13
CA TYR A 882 -20.80 -39.46 16.75
C TYR A 882 -21.16 -40.33 17.93
N LEU A 883 -22.06 -41.28 17.68
CA LEU A 883 -22.29 -42.45 18.52
C LEU A 883 -21.39 -43.56 18.00
N GLU A 884 -20.44 -43.99 18.82
CA GLU A 884 -19.61 -45.17 18.55
C GLU A 884 -20.22 -46.40 19.25
N ILE A 885 -20.65 -47.36 18.44
CA ILE A 885 -21.16 -48.66 18.86
C ILE A 885 -20.01 -49.64 18.89
N THR A 886 -19.73 -50.20 20.06
CA THR A 886 -18.64 -51.17 20.29
C THR A 886 -19.21 -52.48 20.84
N PHE A 887 -18.41 -53.55 20.74
CA PHE A 887 -18.81 -54.89 21.18
C PHE A 887 -17.83 -55.44 22.21
N VAL A 888 -18.33 -55.91 23.35
CA VAL A 888 -17.47 -56.39 24.44
C VAL A 888 -17.05 -57.85 24.27
N SER A 889 -15.97 -58.24 24.96
CA SER A 889 -15.46 -59.61 24.98
C SER A 889 -16.55 -60.63 25.35
N GLY A 890 -16.83 -61.58 24.45
CA GLY A 890 -17.90 -62.58 24.60
C GLY A 890 -19.00 -62.49 23.55
N ALA A 891 -19.05 -61.42 22.76
CA ALA A 891 -20.00 -61.24 21.64
C ALA A 891 -19.87 -62.28 20.50
N GLY A 892 -18.74 -63.00 20.43
CA GLY A 892 -18.45 -63.99 19.39
C GLY A 892 -17.81 -63.40 18.13
N ALA A 893 -18.10 -63.98 16.97
CA ALA A 893 -17.57 -63.57 15.67
C ALA A 893 -18.62 -63.72 14.56
N ILE A 894 -18.52 -62.89 13.51
CA ILE A 894 -19.27 -63.03 12.27
C ILE A 894 -18.51 -64.01 11.38
N ALA A 895 -19.09 -65.20 11.15
CA ALA A 895 -18.48 -66.19 10.26
C ALA A 895 -18.39 -65.68 8.82
N SER A 896 -17.44 -66.23 8.05
CA SER A 896 -17.31 -65.95 6.61
C SER A 896 -18.64 -66.18 5.88
N GLY A 897 -19.03 -65.22 5.03
CA GLY A 897 -20.28 -65.23 4.28
C GLY A 897 -21.55 -65.03 5.12
N GLN A 898 -21.43 -64.70 6.41
CA GLN A 898 -22.57 -64.44 7.31
C GLN A 898 -22.68 -62.95 7.65
N ASN A 899 -23.78 -62.57 8.31
CA ASN A 899 -23.96 -61.24 8.84
C ASN A 899 -24.28 -61.29 10.35
N SER A 900 -24.23 -60.13 10.99
CA SER A 900 -24.42 -60.01 12.43
C SER A 900 -25.85 -60.25 12.93
N GLY A 901 -26.82 -60.34 12.02
CA GLY A 901 -28.21 -60.02 12.29
C GLY A 901 -28.39 -58.51 12.61
N PRO A 902 -29.64 -58.06 12.78
CA PRO A 902 -29.94 -56.70 13.24
C PRO A 902 -29.26 -56.36 14.57
N ILE A 903 -28.71 -55.16 14.65
CA ILE A 903 -28.32 -54.51 15.91
C ILE A 903 -29.15 -53.23 15.99
N GLN A 904 -30.06 -53.17 16.95
CA GLN A 904 -31.04 -52.09 17.10
C GLN A 904 -30.63 -51.22 18.28
N GLY A 905 -30.00 -50.09 17.98
CA GLY A 905 -29.64 -49.09 18.97
C GLY A 905 -30.64 -47.94 19.00
N ARG A 906 -30.72 -47.27 20.15
CA ARG A 906 -31.36 -45.96 20.28
C ARG A 906 -30.61 -45.09 21.28
N PHE A 907 -30.66 -43.78 21.09
CA PHE A 907 -30.14 -42.82 22.07
C PHE A 907 -31.02 -41.59 22.22
N ALA A 908 -30.91 -40.95 23.40
CA ALA A 908 -31.68 -39.75 23.75
C ALA A 908 -30.89 -38.81 24.66
N LYS A 909 -31.24 -37.51 24.65
CA LYS A 909 -30.79 -36.51 25.64
C LYS A 909 -31.33 -36.86 27.03
N ALA A 910 -30.59 -36.57 28.09
CA ALA A 910 -31.03 -36.81 29.47
C ALA A 910 -32.35 -36.11 29.83
N ASN A 911 -32.62 -34.96 29.20
CA ASN A 911 -33.84 -34.17 29.39
C ASN A 911 -35.01 -34.59 28.45
N TRP A 912 -34.80 -35.57 27.56
CA TRP A 912 -35.79 -36.02 26.56
C TRP A 912 -36.29 -34.93 25.60
N SER A 913 -35.52 -33.87 25.35
CA SER A 913 -35.84 -32.92 24.28
C SER A 913 -35.64 -33.56 22.90
N ASN A 914 -36.33 -33.03 21.89
CA ASN A 914 -36.32 -33.56 20.53
C ASN A 914 -34.97 -33.35 19.83
N PHE A 915 -34.64 -34.22 18.88
CA PHE A 915 -33.56 -34.07 17.91
C PHE A 915 -34.08 -33.49 16.60
N ASP A 916 -33.18 -33.00 15.76
CA ASP A 916 -33.45 -32.78 14.34
C ASP A 916 -32.57 -33.72 13.52
N GLU A 917 -33.04 -34.93 13.26
CA GLU A 917 -32.28 -35.93 12.49
C GLU A 917 -32.06 -35.49 11.03
N THR A 918 -32.81 -34.50 10.51
CA THR A 918 -32.70 -34.11 9.09
C THR A 918 -31.38 -33.45 8.74
N ASN A 919 -30.64 -32.98 9.75
CA ASN A 919 -29.34 -32.36 9.59
C ASN A 919 -28.16 -33.31 9.93
N ASP A 920 -28.43 -34.56 10.32
CA ASP A 920 -27.43 -35.55 10.67
C ASP A 920 -26.77 -36.16 9.43
N TYR A 921 -25.44 -36.31 9.45
CA TYR A 921 -24.69 -36.89 8.34
C TYR A 921 -25.09 -38.34 8.04
N SER A 922 -25.32 -39.15 9.07
CA SER A 922 -25.71 -40.56 8.91
C SER A 922 -27.21 -40.80 8.70
N PHE A 923 -28.05 -39.76 8.71
CA PHE A 923 -29.49 -39.93 8.66
C PHE A 923 -30.03 -40.06 7.23
N ASN A 924 -30.90 -41.04 7.01
CA ASN A 924 -31.64 -41.16 5.76
C ASN A 924 -33.09 -41.63 6.00
N ALA A 925 -34.04 -40.69 5.93
CA ALA A 925 -35.47 -40.94 6.12
C ALA A 925 -36.06 -42.01 5.18
N LYS A 926 -35.45 -42.26 4.01
CA LYS A 926 -35.97 -43.20 3.00
C LYS A 926 -35.50 -44.64 3.23
N LEU A 927 -34.42 -44.85 4.00
CA LEU A 927 -33.86 -46.17 4.25
C LEU A 927 -34.64 -46.92 5.34
N THR A 928 -35.85 -47.39 5.02
CA THR A 928 -36.71 -48.15 5.97
C THR A 928 -36.40 -49.66 6.01
N THR A 929 -35.58 -50.15 5.08
CA THR A 929 -35.06 -51.52 5.00
C THR A 929 -33.53 -51.51 4.98
N TYR A 930 -32.88 -52.57 5.47
CA TYR A 930 -31.42 -52.65 5.48
C TYR A 930 -30.84 -52.54 4.08
N ALA A 931 -30.02 -51.51 3.87
CA ALA A 931 -29.28 -51.26 2.64
C ALA A 931 -27.90 -50.70 2.98
N VAL A 932 -26.95 -50.83 2.05
CA VAL A 932 -25.64 -50.20 2.17
C VAL A 932 -25.80 -48.69 2.27
N HIS A 933 -25.16 -48.08 3.27
CA HIS A 933 -25.14 -46.64 3.47
C HIS A 933 -23.71 -46.24 3.85
N GLN A 934 -23.07 -45.42 3.01
CA GLN A 934 -21.66 -45.08 3.20
C GLN A 934 -21.43 -43.99 4.25
N ASP A 935 -22.47 -43.24 4.64
CA ASP A 935 -22.35 -42.18 5.64
C ASP A 935 -22.40 -42.71 7.09
N ILE A 936 -22.32 -44.03 7.25
CA ILE A 936 -22.08 -44.72 8.53
C ILE A 936 -20.80 -45.51 8.37
N THR A 937 -19.86 -45.32 9.30
CA THR A 937 -18.52 -45.88 9.18
C THR A 937 -18.34 -47.12 10.05
N LEU A 938 -17.64 -48.11 9.51
CA LEU A 938 -17.26 -49.34 10.19
C LEU A 938 -15.73 -49.40 10.29
N TYR A 939 -15.24 -49.71 11.47
CA TYR A 939 -13.82 -49.81 11.79
C TYR A 939 -13.48 -51.22 12.24
N GLN A 940 -12.26 -51.66 11.93
CA GLN A 940 -11.66 -52.86 12.48
C GLN A 940 -10.30 -52.53 13.09
N ASN A 941 -10.13 -52.88 14.38
CA ASN A 941 -8.96 -52.52 15.19
C ASN A 941 -8.65 -51.02 15.15
N GLY A 942 -9.69 -50.19 15.14
CA GLY A 942 -9.58 -48.72 15.09
C GLY A 942 -9.32 -48.13 13.69
N ASN A 943 -9.14 -48.95 12.64
CA ASN A 943 -8.95 -48.47 11.28
C ASN A 943 -10.27 -48.45 10.52
N LEU A 944 -10.55 -47.39 9.76
CA LEU A 944 -11.71 -47.31 8.88
C LEU A 944 -11.60 -48.36 7.77
N ILE A 945 -12.62 -49.22 7.65
CA ILE A 945 -12.65 -50.31 6.64
C ILE A 945 -13.88 -50.24 5.73
N PHE A 946 -14.89 -49.45 6.08
CA PHE A 946 -16.08 -49.23 5.26
C PHE A 946 -16.77 -47.91 5.65
N GLY A 947 -17.35 -47.23 4.65
CA GLY A 947 -18.00 -45.93 4.82
C GLY A 947 -17.04 -44.76 4.68
N GLN A 948 -17.58 -43.55 4.71
CA GLN A 948 -16.89 -42.27 4.61
C GLN A 948 -17.11 -41.47 5.90
N GLU A 949 -16.04 -40.96 6.51
CA GLU A 949 -16.15 -40.02 7.64
C GLU A 949 -16.57 -38.64 7.13
N PRO A 950 -17.35 -37.85 7.91
CA PRO A 950 -17.62 -36.46 7.57
C PRO A 950 -16.29 -35.69 7.50
N SER A 951 -16.07 -34.98 6.39
CA SER A 951 -14.91 -34.09 6.21
C SER A 951 -15.09 -32.79 6.98
N GLN A 952 -14.00 -32.21 7.51
CA GLN A 952 -13.99 -30.83 8.04
C GLN A 952 -14.62 -29.89 7.01
N SER A 953 -15.84 -29.42 7.24
CA SER A 953 -16.32 -28.20 6.60
C SER A 953 -15.74 -27.03 7.40
N ASN A 954 -14.48 -26.71 7.13
CA ASN A 954 -13.98 -25.38 7.44
C ASN A 954 -14.91 -24.41 6.71
N GLY A 955 -15.45 -23.41 7.42
CA GLY A 955 -16.09 -22.26 6.78
C GLY A 955 -15.18 -21.77 5.65
N PHE A 956 -15.78 -21.38 4.53
CA PHE A 956 -15.13 -20.98 3.27
C PHE A 956 -13.68 -21.46 3.12
N SER A 957 -13.49 -22.62 2.48
CA SER A 957 -12.14 -22.97 2.04
C SER A 957 -11.61 -21.85 1.14
N SER A 958 -10.30 -21.59 1.15
CA SER A 958 -9.64 -20.62 0.28
C SER A 958 -9.84 -20.88 -1.23
N ALA A 959 -10.49 -21.98 -1.60
CA ALA A 959 -10.88 -22.36 -2.96
C ALA A 959 -12.36 -22.04 -3.31
N GLU A 960 -13.21 -21.58 -2.39
CA GLU A 960 -14.60 -21.24 -2.68
C GLU A 960 -14.72 -19.80 -3.22
N GLN A 961 -14.98 -19.65 -4.52
CA GLN A 961 -15.21 -18.35 -5.16
C GLN A 961 -16.70 -17.98 -5.14
N PHE A 962 -16.97 -16.74 -4.72
CA PHE A 962 -18.25 -16.07 -4.85
C PHE A 962 -18.20 -15.13 -6.03
N TYR A 963 -19.19 -15.23 -6.90
CA TYR A 963 -19.29 -14.37 -8.06
C TYR A 963 -20.41 -13.35 -7.86
N LEU A 964 -20.11 -12.11 -8.23
CA LEU A 964 -21.11 -11.04 -8.37
C LEU A 964 -21.48 -10.97 -9.85
N PHE A 965 -22.73 -11.33 -10.19
CA PHE A 965 -23.19 -11.35 -11.58
C PHE A 965 -24.50 -10.56 -11.78
N PRO A 966 -24.64 -9.84 -12.90
CA PRO A 966 -23.56 -9.28 -13.70
C PRO A 966 -22.85 -8.14 -12.92
N ASN A 967 -21.55 -7.95 -13.14
CA ASN A 967 -20.76 -6.87 -12.54
C ASN A 967 -20.32 -5.84 -13.61
N PRO A 968 -21.04 -4.71 -13.79
CA PRO A 968 -22.49 -4.62 -13.84
C PRO A 968 -22.97 -4.09 -15.19
N ALA A 969 -23.52 -4.96 -16.04
CA ALA A 969 -24.29 -4.58 -17.24
C ALA A 969 -25.81 -4.40 -16.94
N ASN A 970 -26.26 -4.48 -15.68
CA ASN A 970 -27.68 -4.37 -15.30
C ASN A 970 -27.91 -3.86 -13.87
N LYS A 971 -29.16 -3.46 -13.58
CA LYS A 971 -29.68 -2.86 -12.33
C LYS A 971 -29.54 -3.68 -11.03
N TYR A 972 -29.00 -4.89 -11.10
CA TYR A 972 -29.02 -5.87 -10.00
C TYR A 972 -27.65 -6.54 -9.85
N VAL A 973 -27.28 -6.84 -8.61
CA VAL A 973 -26.15 -7.70 -8.24
C VAL A 973 -26.69 -9.04 -7.77
N ASN A 974 -26.36 -10.12 -8.48
CA ASN A 974 -26.59 -11.48 -8.02
C ASN A 974 -25.35 -12.02 -7.30
N VAL A 975 -25.56 -12.70 -6.18
CA VAL A 975 -24.53 -13.39 -5.43
C VAL A 975 -24.68 -14.89 -5.66
N GLU A 976 -23.75 -15.52 -6.36
CA GLU A 976 -23.76 -16.97 -6.57
C GLU A 976 -22.52 -17.65 -5.97
N LYS A 977 -22.75 -18.84 -5.40
CA LYS A 977 -21.71 -19.77 -4.92
C LYS A 977 -21.61 -20.94 -5.90
N THR A 978 -20.40 -21.49 -6.06
CA THR A 978 -20.10 -22.70 -6.86
C THR A 978 -20.96 -23.93 -6.56
N THR A 979 -21.58 -24.00 -5.37
CA THR A 979 -22.65 -24.94 -5.03
C THR A 979 -23.74 -24.18 -4.27
N GLY A 980 -24.96 -24.12 -4.81
CA GLY A 980 -26.00 -23.15 -4.47
C GLY A 980 -26.20 -22.80 -2.98
N LEU A 981 -26.46 -21.51 -2.74
CA LEU A 981 -26.68 -20.93 -1.43
C LEU A 981 -28.08 -21.28 -0.89
N LYS A 982 -28.17 -21.74 0.37
CA LYS A 982 -29.45 -22.08 1.01
C LYS A 982 -29.83 -21.17 2.18
N ASP A 983 -28.87 -20.72 3.00
CA ASP A 983 -29.13 -19.93 4.21
C ASP A 983 -28.07 -18.83 4.40
N PHE A 984 -28.32 -17.63 3.85
CA PHE A 984 -27.38 -16.50 3.89
C PHE A 984 -28.11 -15.14 3.87
N THR A 985 -27.39 -14.07 4.18
CA THR A 985 -27.81 -12.67 3.93
C THR A 985 -26.77 -11.95 3.10
N VAL A 986 -27.21 -11.04 2.24
CA VAL A 986 -26.35 -10.15 1.44
C VAL A 986 -26.61 -8.72 1.84
N LYS A 987 -25.55 -7.99 2.18
CA LYS A 987 -25.57 -6.57 2.45
C LYS A 987 -24.70 -5.85 1.42
N VAL A 988 -25.18 -4.73 0.93
CA VAL A 988 -24.35 -3.76 0.22
C VAL A 988 -24.04 -2.65 1.21
N ILE A 989 -22.77 -2.41 1.40
CA ILE A 989 -22.21 -1.49 2.37
C ILE A 989 -21.47 -0.42 1.56
N ASP A 990 -21.70 0.86 1.85
CA ASP A 990 -20.87 1.92 1.25
C ASP A 990 -19.43 1.89 1.79
N ILE A 991 -18.50 2.61 1.17
CA ILE A 991 -17.11 2.71 1.66
C ILE A 991 -16.98 3.30 3.09
N TYR A 992 -18.07 3.86 3.64
CA TYR A 992 -18.12 4.41 4.98
C TYR A 992 -18.70 3.42 6.01
N GLY A 993 -18.97 2.18 5.60
CA GLY A 993 -19.47 1.12 6.49
C GLY A 993 -20.99 1.11 6.70
N ASN A 994 -21.76 1.97 6.03
CA ASN A 994 -23.21 2.00 6.17
C ASN A 994 -23.86 0.94 5.28
N VAL A 995 -24.80 0.17 5.83
CA VAL A 995 -25.61 -0.76 5.03
C VAL A 995 -26.60 0.03 4.18
N VAL A 996 -26.34 0.13 2.88
CA VAL A 996 -27.18 0.84 1.91
C VAL A 996 -28.23 -0.06 1.26
N SER A 997 -28.04 -1.39 1.31
CA SER A 997 -29.03 -2.39 0.90
C SER A 997 -28.84 -3.70 1.68
N ASP A 998 -29.92 -4.39 2.06
CA ASP A 998 -29.88 -5.67 2.79
C ASP A 998 -30.95 -6.62 2.23
N SER A 999 -30.58 -7.87 1.97
CA SER A 999 -31.43 -8.86 1.32
C SER A 999 -31.13 -10.28 1.83
N ALA A 1000 -32.17 -11.05 2.10
CA ALA A 1000 -32.07 -12.51 2.32
C ALA A 1000 -32.15 -13.29 0.98
N SER A 1001 -31.99 -12.59 -0.14
CA SER A 1001 -31.98 -13.14 -1.48
C SER A 1001 -30.57 -13.09 -2.06
N ASN A 1002 -30.27 -13.98 -3.00
CA ASN A 1002 -29.08 -13.89 -3.84
C ASN A 1002 -29.17 -12.73 -4.85
N HIS A 1003 -30.22 -11.91 -4.80
CA HIS A 1003 -30.49 -10.83 -5.73
C HIS A 1003 -30.63 -9.51 -4.97
N VAL A 1004 -29.79 -8.53 -5.30
CA VAL A 1004 -29.78 -7.19 -4.69
C VAL A 1004 -29.95 -6.11 -5.76
N ASP A 1005 -30.98 -5.28 -5.64
CA ASP A 1005 -31.17 -4.11 -6.51
C ASP A 1005 -30.18 -3.00 -6.14
N VAL A 1006 -29.38 -2.58 -7.11
CA VAL A 1006 -28.36 -1.54 -6.95
C VAL A 1006 -28.64 -0.31 -7.82
N SER A 1007 -29.79 -0.27 -8.51
CA SER A 1007 -30.13 0.79 -9.46
C SER A 1007 -30.23 2.19 -8.85
N LEU A 1008 -30.50 2.27 -7.55
CA LEU A 1008 -30.63 3.53 -6.81
C LEU A 1008 -29.32 3.99 -6.15
N LEU A 1009 -28.26 3.18 -6.16
CA LEU A 1009 -26.95 3.54 -5.59
C LEU A 1009 -26.22 4.50 -6.54
N ASN A 1010 -25.48 5.47 -6.01
CA ASN A 1010 -24.72 6.44 -6.82
C ASN A 1010 -23.44 5.79 -7.37
N SER A 1011 -22.77 6.45 -8.32
CA SER A 1011 -21.42 6.02 -8.71
C SER A 1011 -20.50 6.00 -7.50
N GLY A 1012 -19.71 4.95 -7.35
CA GLY A 1012 -18.84 4.75 -6.20
C GLY A 1012 -18.51 3.28 -5.95
N MET A 1013 -17.59 3.06 -5.03
CA MET A 1013 -17.24 1.72 -4.56
C MET A 1013 -18.13 1.32 -3.39
N TYR A 1014 -18.54 0.06 -3.37
CA TYR A 1014 -19.37 -0.55 -2.35
C TYR A 1014 -18.78 -1.91 -1.99
N ILE A 1015 -19.08 -2.39 -0.79
CA ILE A 1015 -18.72 -3.72 -0.33
C ILE A 1015 -19.99 -4.57 -0.29
N VAL A 1016 -20.00 -5.67 -1.02
CA VAL A 1016 -21.04 -6.69 -0.91
C VAL A 1016 -20.59 -7.69 0.16
N GLU A 1017 -21.20 -7.63 1.34
CA GLU A 1017 -21.00 -8.58 2.44
C GLU A 1017 -22.03 -9.72 2.34
N ILE A 1018 -21.54 -10.95 2.27
CA ILE A 1018 -22.35 -12.17 2.20
C ILE A 1018 -22.10 -12.93 3.50
N LYS A 1019 -23.14 -13.17 4.27
CA LYS A 1019 -23.06 -13.85 5.56
C LYS A 1019 -23.82 -15.16 5.50
N ASP A 1020 -23.12 -16.27 5.71
CA ASP A 1020 -23.74 -17.58 5.90
C ASP A 1020 -24.44 -17.61 7.28
N LEU A 1021 -25.73 -17.94 7.30
CA LEU A 1021 -26.53 -17.95 8.54
C LEU A 1021 -26.34 -19.22 9.37
N LYS A 1022 -25.81 -20.30 8.77
CA LYS A 1022 -25.54 -21.58 9.44
C LYS A 1022 -24.18 -21.58 10.13
N THR A 1023 -23.17 -20.98 9.51
CA THR A 1023 -21.80 -20.91 10.06
C THR A 1023 -21.45 -19.55 10.66
N ASN A 1024 -22.30 -18.54 10.47
CA ASN A 1024 -22.08 -17.14 10.88
C ASN A 1024 -20.87 -16.47 10.19
N THR A 1025 -20.30 -17.11 9.16
CA THR A 1025 -19.10 -16.66 8.44
C THR A 1025 -19.46 -15.58 7.41
N LYS A 1026 -18.58 -14.60 7.21
CA LYS A 1026 -18.76 -13.48 6.27
C LYS A 1026 -17.73 -13.52 5.15
N ILE A 1027 -18.14 -13.13 3.96
CA ILE A 1027 -17.27 -12.81 2.81
C ILE A 1027 -17.62 -11.43 2.30
N GLN A 1028 -16.62 -10.67 1.90
CA GLN A 1028 -16.78 -9.35 1.33
C GLN A 1028 -16.20 -9.30 -0.09
N LYS A 1029 -16.91 -8.64 -1.00
CA LYS A 1029 -16.48 -8.41 -2.39
C LYS A 1029 -16.65 -6.94 -2.75
N HIS A 1030 -15.70 -6.38 -3.48
CA HIS A 1030 -15.82 -5.02 -4.00
C HIS A 1030 -16.83 -5.00 -5.16
N LEU A 1031 -17.69 -4.00 -5.13
CA LEU A 1031 -18.63 -3.66 -6.18
C LEU A 1031 -18.35 -2.21 -6.57
N VAL A 1032 -17.95 -1.97 -7.81
CA VAL A 1032 -17.80 -0.61 -8.33
C VAL A 1032 -19.02 -0.31 -9.19
N ILE A 1033 -19.74 0.74 -8.83
CA ILE A 1033 -20.85 1.27 -9.63
C ILE A 1033 -20.33 2.50 -10.36
N ASN A 1034 -20.41 2.49 -11.70
CA ASN A 1034 -20.13 3.65 -12.54
C ASN A 1034 -21.40 3.94 -13.34
N LYS A 1035 -22.12 5.00 -12.98
CA LYS A 1035 -23.39 5.42 -13.61
C LYS A 1035 -23.19 6.42 -14.73
#